data_AF-A0A075I662-F1
#
_entry.id   AF-A0A075I662-F1
#
_cell.length_a   1.000
_cell.length_b   1.000
_cell.length_c   1.000
_cell.angle_alpha   90.00
_cell.angle_beta   90.00
_cell.angle_gamma   90.00
#
_symmetry.space_group_name_H-M   'P 1'
#
loop_
_entity.id
_entity.type
_entity.pdbx_description
1 polymer ?
#
loop_
_entity_poly.entity_id
_entity_poly.type
_entity_poly.pdbx_seq_one_letter_code
_entity_poly.pdbx_strand_id
1 'polypeptide(L)'
;MSEDISRVLNPLGKKGTRLIAILSFLMIIALITPAQAVDYDDGAKYISGWDVANSGTDKDLFTSAYDGESVFAFGAGGVILQSADKGATWVQLESPATSNLRASDSVGGAIAVVGDGGAAYLRADGSETWLDISLTLPVDFRGMAMSSATSLVAVGPSGAIWQYSSETWIQRDSGVSTDLNEVSFLDATLGMIVGDGGTILATDDGGESWEYREAPEGLDADIVAIDYYSGIRVYAITDEGHIVKSVGTNSGTAAGYVWELVEIESAGRNTSLGLELNSIDVSSVNKFLVSGPSSYTALSLDGGNIITSQINPLSSTKDFNHVLFLNLFDAVIVGADGVILFSENAGEDEAVGFFIIDYGDFGQFVDYSKEMLIDGLFATIRIVLFGMILGFFLGIMLSMMKTAPTTLKNVAQLDRFSIIRMILIPFCIIETTIPFIRLNKKLWSATRISERLRILSSTNTKPLNTLVLRAFGLGILYYGIMLISTLVPIVRSLNLDGWEYVYTPIGLISPEGINGELYFGNFLQALLGIALILLGLLFLTTRKFFLKREVVLPFRGITVKWNFWDVRPMNAVATVYTDLFRNTPLLVQFLFIHFGIQFGKILGDPGAAMLEGETNFVLVYIRDMILADRACVSSIFALGLNSGAYQCETIRGAIAAIPSGQMEAGRSIGLNYMQTMGLIIMPQAIRICIPPMGNEMVNLVLNSSLAMVVGYAELTRKGRLINAVTFQIFWAYGMVLVSYFVVTWTLALLLRRLETKSRIPGLGISGGA
;
A
#
# COMPACT_ATOMS: atom_id res chain seq x y z
N MET A 1 31.64 -32.15 -18.27
CA MET A 1 30.38 -32.06 -17.52
C MET A 1 29.46 -30.94 -18.01
N SER A 2 29.97 -29.75 -18.39
CA SER A 2 29.14 -28.72 -19.06
C SER A 2 28.80 -29.03 -20.52
N GLU A 3 29.69 -29.74 -21.24
CA GLU A 3 29.46 -30.14 -22.64
C GLU A 3 28.42 -31.26 -22.80
N ASP A 4 28.35 -32.21 -21.86
CA ASP A 4 27.38 -33.32 -21.91
C ASP A 4 25.95 -32.88 -21.54
N ILE A 5 25.82 -31.88 -20.67
CA ILE A 5 24.52 -31.25 -20.35
C ILE A 5 23.98 -30.47 -21.56
N SER A 6 24.87 -29.86 -22.35
CA SER A 6 24.49 -29.14 -23.58
C SER A 6 23.92 -30.05 -24.67
N ARG A 7 24.33 -31.32 -24.73
CA ARG A 7 23.81 -32.31 -25.71
C ARG A 7 22.48 -32.90 -25.30
N VAL A 8 22.22 -33.06 -24.00
CA VAL A 8 20.95 -33.59 -23.48
C VAL A 8 19.82 -32.55 -23.54
N LEU A 9 20.14 -31.26 -23.47
CA LEU A 9 19.19 -30.14 -23.60
C LEU A 9 18.93 -29.70 -25.05
N ASN A 10 19.47 -30.39 -26.06
CA ASN A 10 19.33 -29.99 -27.47
C ASN A 10 18.44 -30.92 -28.33
N PRO A 11 17.16 -31.19 -27.96
CA PRO A 11 16.22 -31.78 -28.91
C PRO A 11 15.59 -30.72 -29.83
N LEU A 12 15.86 -29.44 -29.60
CA LEU A 12 15.38 -28.33 -30.42
C LEU A 12 16.60 -27.63 -31.03
N GLY A 13 17.09 -28.08 -32.20
CA GLY A 13 18.19 -27.39 -32.91
C GLY A 13 17.93 -25.89 -33.12
N LYS A 14 18.85 -25.11 -33.73
CA LYS A 14 18.88 -23.61 -33.92
C LYS A 14 17.55 -22.81 -33.98
N LYS A 15 16.41 -23.45 -34.23
CA LYS A 15 15.03 -22.95 -34.22
C LYS A 15 14.29 -23.05 -32.86
N GLY A 16 14.72 -23.88 -31.90
CA GLY A 16 14.23 -23.88 -30.51
C GLY A 16 14.71 -22.67 -29.72
N THR A 17 15.91 -22.22 -30.05
CA THR A 17 16.50 -20.95 -29.61
C THR A 17 15.62 -19.76 -29.96
N ARG A 18 14.81 -19.82 -31.03
CA ARG A 18 13.83 -18.77 -31.37
C ARG A 18 12.56 -18.82 -30.52
N LEU A 19 12.11 -20.00 -30.11
CA LEU A 19 10.97 -20.13 -29.20
C LEU A 19 11.35 -19.64 -27.81
N ILE A 20 12.53 -20.08 -27.34
CA ILE A 20 13.14 -19.57 -26.12
C ILE A 20 13.36 -18.07 -26.26
N ALA A 21 13.85 -17.56 -27.40
CA ALA A 21 13.98 -16.11 -27.60
C ALA A 21 12.64 -15.36 -27.61
N ILE A 22 11.54 -15.94 -28.11
CA ILE A 22 10.21 -15.30 -28.07
C ILE A 22 9.66 -15.31 -26.64
N LEU A 23 9.82 -16.41 -25.90
CA LEU A 23 9.45 -16.49 -24.48
C LEU A 23 10.33 -15.58 -23.61
N SER A 24 11.62 -15.50 -23.92
CA SER A 24 12.56 -14.54 -23.32
C SER A 24 12.22 -13.12 -23.72
N PHE A 25 11.77 -12.86 -24.95
CA PHE A 25 11.34 -11.53 -25.40
C PHE A 25 10.03 -11.10 -24.74
N LEU A 26 9.07 -12.01 -24.57
CA LEU A 26 7.85 -11.77 -23.78
C LEU A 26 8.17 -11.56 -22.29
N MET A 27 9.13 -12.31 -21.74
CA MET A 27 9.64 -12.12 -20.39
C MET A 27 10.34 -10.75 -20.26
N ILE A 28 11.13 -10.35 -21.27
CA ILE A 28 11.80 -9.04 -21.33
C ILE A 28 10.78 -7.90 -21.45
N ILE A 29 9.71 -8.05 -22.24
CA ILE A 29 8.62 -7.06 -22.31
C ILE A 29 7.89 -6.95 -20.97
N ALA A 30 7.62 -8.07 -20.29
CA ALA A 30 7.04 -8.06 -18.95
C ALA A 30 7.98 -7.40 -17.92
N LEU A 31 9.29 -7.51 -18.11
CA LEU A 31 10.33 -6.91 -17.26
C LEU A 31 10.54 -5.41 -17.50
N ILE A 32 10.19 -4.85 -18.67
CA ILE A 32 10.55 -3.48 -19.08
C ILE A 32 9.56 -2.40 -18.60
N THR A 33 8.37 -2.74 -18.09
CA THR A 33 7.39 -1.71 -17.71
C THR A 33 7.68 -1.16 -16.31
N PRO A 34 8.04 0.13 -16.16
CA PRO A 34 7.95 0.78 -14.87
C PRO A 34 6.46 0.86 -14.50
N ALA A 35 6.06 0.27 -13.38
CA ALA A 35 4.82 0.68 -12.76
C ALA A 35 5.08 2.07 -12.21
N GLN A 36 4.60 3.10 -12.90
CA GLN A 36 4.35 4.35 -12.21
C GLN A 36 3.19 4.08 -11.27
N ALA A 37 3.40 4.35 -9.98
CA ALA A 37 2.30 4.52 -9.07
C ALA A 37 1.52 5.73 -9.58
N VAL A 38 0.47 5.49 -10.35
CA VAL A 38 -0.56 6.48 -10.54
C VAL A 38 -1.23 6.57 -9.18
N ASP A 39 -1.00 7.68 -8.48
CA ASP A 39 -1.73 8.01 -7.27
C ASP A 39 -3.21 7.85 -7.56
N TYR A 40 -3.83 6.93 -6.83
CA TYR A 40 -5.26 6.72 -6.89
C TYR A 40 -5.87 7.88 -6.11
N ASP A 41 -6.31 8.90 -6.84
CA ASP A 41 -7.21 9.90 -6.30
C ASP A 41 -8.47 9.16 -5.85
N ASP A 42 -8.63 8.97 -4.53
CA ASP A 42 -9.87 8.50 -3.94
C ASP A 42 -10.93 9.46 -4.46
N GLY A 43 -11.82 9.00 -5.36
CA GLY A 43 -12.71 9.84 -6.18
C GLY A 43 -13.71 10.77 -5.44
N ALA A 44 -13.49 11.05 -4.16
CA ALA A 44 -13.89 12.28 -3.50
C ALA A 44 -13.01 13.44 -4.01
N LYS A 45 -13.49 14.13 -5.05
CA LYS A 45 -12.92 15.41 -5.41
C LYS A 45 -13.38 16.42 -4.36
N TYR A 46 -12.47 16.83 -3.48
CA TYR A 46 -12.69 17.93 -2.56
C TYR A 46 -12.77 19.23 -3.39
N ILE A 47 -13.79 20.05 -3.13
CA ILE A 47 -13.83 21.42 -3.65
C ILE A 47 -13.20 22.29 -2.57
N SER A 48 -12.24 23.13 -2.98
CA SER A 48 -11.64 24.12 -2.08
C SER A 48 -12.74 25.00 -1.49
N GLY A 49 -12.70 25.26 -0.19
CA GLY A 49 -13.57 26.25 0.43
C GLY A 49 -13.29 27.69 0.00
N TRP A 50 -12.27 27.91 -0.84
CA TRP A 50 -11.82 29.23 -1.30
C TRP A 50 -12.09 29.45 -2.79
N ASP A 51 -12.60 30.63 -3.10
CA ASP A 51 -12.74 31.15 -4.46
C ASP A 51 -11.71 32.24 -4.74
N VAL A 52 -11.22 32.29 -5.99
CA VAL A 52 -10.22 33.27 -6.42
C VAL A 52 -10.92 34.51 -6.97
N ALA A 53 -10.63 35.68 -6.39
CA ALA A 53 -11.09 36.96 -6.90
C ALA A 53 -10.02 37.65 -7.76
N ASN A 54 -10.47 38.41 -8.77
CA ASN A 54 -9.57 39.26 -9.55
C ASN A 54 -9.42 40.62 -8.86
N SER A 55 -8.22 40.91 -8.36
CA SER A 55 -7.88 42.17 -7.69
C SER A 55 -7.72 43.35 -8.65
N GLY A 56 -7.47 43.09 -9.95
CA GLY A 56 -7.18 44.12 -10.94
C GLY A 56 -5.78 44.73 -10.86
N THR A 57 -4.88 44.19 -10.04
CA THR A 57 -3.50 44.66 -9.87
C THR A 57 -2.53 43.49 -9.74
N ASP A 58 -1.28 43.67 -10.19
CA ASP A 58 -0.19 42.70 -9.99
C ASP A 58 0.71 43.11 -8.80
N LYS A 59 0.29 44.11 -8.02
CA LYS A 59 1.03 44.59 -6.84
C LYS A 59 0.74 43.70 -5.64
N ASP A 60 1.78 43.47 -4.84
CA ASP A 60 1.68 42.73 -3.58
C ASP A 60 0.69 43.41 -2.62
N LEU A 61 -0.19 42.62 -2.00
CA LEU A 61 -1.18 43.08 -1.02
C LEU A 61 -0.75 42.58 0.36
N PHE A 62 -0.52 43.50 1.30
CA PHE A 62 0.08 43.19 2.59
C PHE A 62 -0.94 42.96 3.70
N THR A 63 -2.06 43.69 3.69
CA THR A 63 -3.05 43.67 4.77
C THR A 63 -4.45 43.97 4.26
N SER A 64 -5.47 43.60 5.05
CA SER A 64 -6.88 43.85 4.74
C SER A 64 -7.67 44.18 6.00
N ALA A 65 -8.67 45.05 5.89
CA ALA A 65 -9.55 45.45 6.99
C ALA A 65 -11.04 45.46 6.56
N TYR A 66 -11.95 45.33 7.52
CA TYR A 66 -13.39 45.28 7.27
C TYR A 66 -14.16 46.28 8.14
N ASP A 67 -14.74 47.31 7.52
CA ASP A 67 -15.47 48.36 8.26
C ASP A 67 -16.90 47.97 8.69
N GLY A 68 -17.32 46.74 8.41
CA GLY A 68 -18.69 46.26 8.65
C GLY A 68 -19.60 46.34 7.44
N GLU A 69 -19.20 47.04 6.37
CA GLU A 69 -19.95 47.13 5.11
C GLU A 69 -19.10 46.67 3.91
N SER A 70 -17.85 47.08 3.83
CA SER A 70 -16.91 46.81 2.74
C SER A 70 -15.58 46.27 3.25
N VAL A 71 -14.95 45.42 2.44
CA VAL A 71 -13.59 44.92 2.68
C VAL A 71 -12.59 45.80 1.95
N PHE A 72 -11.50 46.16 2.61
CA PHE A 72 -10.41 46.91 2.03
C PHE A 72 -9.14 46.07 2.01
N ALA A 73 -8.34 46.21 0.96
CA ALA A 73 -7.03 45.59 0.85
C ALA A 73 -5.98 46.65 0.50
N PHE A 74 -4.85 46.59 1.19
CA PHE A 74 -3.78 47.59 1.10
C PHE A 74 -2.47 46.91 0.69
N GLY A 75 -1.67 47.58 -0.13
CA GLY A 75 -0.51 46.94 -0.73
C GLY A 75 0.63 47.87 -1.16
N ALA A 76 1.51 47.29 -1.98
CA ALA A 76 2.74 47.91 -2.43
C ALA A 76 2.49 49.17 -3.29
N GLY A 77 3.30 50.21 -3.04
CA GLY A 77 3.19 51.48 -3.76
C GLY A 77 1.87 52.22 -3.53
N GLY A 78 1.27 52.04 -2.35
CA GLY A 78 0.06 52.75 -1.93
C GLY A 78 -1.23 52.20 -2.53
N VAL A 79 -1.25 50.95 -3.02
CA VAL A 79 -2.49 50.38 -3.57
C VAL A 79 -3.56 50.28 -2.49
N ILE A 80 -4.77 50.76 -2.81
CA ILE A 80 -5.98 50.63 -1.99
C ILE A 80 -7.06 50.01 -2.87
N LEU A 81 -7.58 48.85 -2.47
CA LEU A 81 -8.70 48.18 -3.12
C LEU A 81 -9.90 48.14 -2.16
N GLN A 82 -11.12 48.21 -2.71
CA GLN A 82 -12.37 48.06 -1.97
C GLN A 82 -13.25 47.00 -2.63
N SER A 83 -13.87 46.16 -1.81
CA SER A 83 -14.92 45.23 -2.19
C SER A 83 -16.20 45.50 -1.40
N ALA A 84 -17.31 45.66 -2.12
CA ALA A 84 -18.65 45.83 -1.53
C ALA A 84 -19.43 44.51 -1.41
N ASP A 85 -18.83 43.40 -1.86
CA ASP A 85 -19.45 42.07 -1.95
C ASP A 85 -18.58 41.00 -1.27
N LYS A 86 -18.02 41.35 -0.09
CA LYS A 86 -17.29 40.43 0.81
C LYS A 86 -16.06 39.78 0.17
N GLY A 87 -15.41 40.46 -0.77
CA GLY A 87 -14.17 40.02 -1.40
C GLY A 87 -14.35 39.36 -2.77
N ALA A 88 -15.57 39.24 -3.29
CA ALA A 88 -15.80 38.62 -4.60
C ALA A 88 -15.37 39.51 -5.77
N THR A 89 -15.62 40.81 -5.70
CA THR A 89 -15.18 41.80 -6.69
C THR A 89 -14.49 42.99 -6.03
N TRP A 90 -13.48 43.53 -6.72
CA TRP A 90 -12.61 44.58 -6.19
C TRP A 90 -12.52 45.77 -7.14
N VAL A 91 -12.50 46.96 -6.56
CA VAL A 91 -12.31 48.23 -7.25
C VAL A 91 -11.13 48.96 -6.61
N GLN A 92 -10.19 49.42 -7.43
CA GLN A 92 -9.06 50.22 -6.95
C GLN A 92 -9.51 51.66 -6.69
N LEU A 93 -9.19 52.19 -5.51
CA LEU A 93 -9.47 53.57 -5.10
C LEU A 93 -8.27 54.48 -5.36
N GLU A 94 -8.52 55.79 -5.42
CA GLU A 94 -7.45 56.78 -5.41
C GLU A 94 -6.72 56.76 -4.06
N SER A 95 -5.39 56.66 -4.11
CA SER A 95 -4.57 56.57 -2.92
C SER A 95 -3.85 57.89 -2.64
N PRO A 96 -3.88 58.38 -1.39
CA PRO A 96 -3.02 59.47 -0.96
C PRO A 96 -1.56 59.03 -0.74
N ALA A 97 -1.30 57.72 -0.71
CA ALA A 97 -0.01 57.12 -0.38
C ALA A 97 0.82 56.80 -1.63
N THR A 98 2.13 56.96 -1.53
CA THR A 98 3.10 56.46 -2.53
C THR A 98 4.05 55.40 -1.98
N SER A 99 4.05 55.18 -0.67
CA SER A 99 4.83 54.14 0.02
C SER A 99 4.01 52.86 0.19
N ASN A 100 4.65 51.77 0.63
CA ASN A 100 3.94 50.52 0.90
C ASN A 100 3.10 50.66 2.16
N LEU A 101 1.85 50.20 2.10
CA LEU A 101 0.95 50.15 3.25
C LEU A 101 1.05 48.74 3.87
N ARG A 102 1.48 48.65 5.12
CA ARG A 102 1.92 47.40 5.77
C ARG A 102 0.88 46.77 6.69
N ALA A 103 0.25 47.59 7.52
CA ALA A 103 -0.70 47.14 8.53
C ALA A 103 -1.94 48.04 8.51
N SER A 104 -3.10 47.43 8.73
CA SER A 104 -4.38 48.12 8.76
C SER A 104 -5.28 47.49 9.81
N ASP A 105 -6.17 48.30 10.37
CA ASP A 105 -7.17 47.85 11.33
C ASP A 105 -8.43 48.73 11.21
N SER A 106 -9.54 48.24 11.75
CA SER A 106 -10.83 48.89 11.68
C SER A 106 -11.61 48.79 12.98
N VAL A 107 -12.08 49.92 13.49
CA VAL A 107 -12.91 49.99 14.71
C VAL A 107 -14.07 50.95 14.51
N GLY A 108 -15.29 50.43 14.69
CA GLY A 108 -16.51 51.23 14.64
C GLY A 108 -16.75 51.92 13.29
N GLY A 109 -16.45 51.22 12.18
CA GLY A 109 -16.58 51.73 10.81
C GLY A 109 -15.42 52.61 10.32
N ALA A 110 -14.55 53.08 11.22
CA ALA A 110 -13.32 53.75 10.84
C ALA A 110 -12.24 52.74 10.44
N ILE A 111 -11.39 53.11 9.49
CA ILE A 111 -10.24 52.30 9.05
C ILE A 111 -8.98 53.15 9.17
N ALA A 112 -7.92 52.58 9.73
CA ALA A 112 -6.60 53.16 9.70
C ALA A 112 -5.62 52.24 8.96
N VAL A 113 -4.63 52.85 8.32
CA VAL A 113 -3.55 52.13 7.64
C VAL A 113 -2.23 52.84 7.85
N VAL A 114 -1.18 52.08 8.13
CA VAL A 114 0.20 52.58 8.26
C VAL A 114 1.13 51.87 7.29
N GLY A 115 2.28 52.47 7.03
CA GLY A 115 3.22 51.96 6.06
C GLY A 115 4.64 52.43 6.24
N ASP A 116 5.45 52.15 5.22
CA ASP A 116 6.87 52.51 5.17
C ASP A 116 7.04 54.04 5.19
N GLY A 117 8.13 54.52 5.78
CA GLY A 117 8.50 55.93 5.83
C GLY A 117 7.61 56.82 6.70
N GLY A 118 6.87 56.25 7.65
CA GLY A 118 5.98 56.97 8.57
C GLY A 118 4.60 57.28 7.98
N ALA A 119 4.26 56.71 6.82
CA ALA A 119 2.97 56.92 6.19
C ALA A 119 1.84 56.40 7.08
N ALA A 120 0.83 57.23 7.33
CA ALA A 120 -0.33 56.86 8.12
C ALA A 120 -1.57 57.61 7.66
N TYR A 121 -2.66 56.88 7.44
CA TYR A 121 -3.92 57.45 6.95
C TYR A 121 -5.11 56.92 7.74
N LEU A 122 -6.06 57.81 8.04
CA LEU A 122 -7.27 57.50 8.80
C LEU A 122 -8.50 57.85 7.97
N ARG A 123 -9.42 56.90 7.84
CA ARG A 123 -10.74 57.07 7.22
C ARG A 123 -11.78 56.95 8.31
N ALA A 124 -12.54 58.02 8.54
CA ALA A 124 -13.66 58.00 9.47
C ALA A 124 -14.83 57.16 8.92
N ASP A 125 -15.68 56.68 9.81
CA ASP A 125 -16.89 55.92 9.46
C ASP A 125 -17.77 56.68 8.45
N GLY A 126 -18.10 56.01 7.34
CA GLY A 126 -18.88 56.58 6.23
C GLY A 126 -18.18 57.66 5.38
N SER A 127 -16.90 57.99 5.64
CA SER A 127 -16.13 58.94 4.83
C SER A 127 -15.63 58.30 3.54
N GLU A 128 -15.65 59.01 2.40
CA GLU A 128 -14.98 58.57 1.17
C GLU A 128 -13.52 59.06 1.08
N THR A 129 -13.12 59.97 1.98
CA THR A 129 -11.78 60.59 1.97
C THR A 129 -10.91 60.09 3.11
N TRP A 130 -9.61 59.97 2.83
CA TRP A 130 -8.56 59.65 3.78
C TRP A 130 -7.97 60.93 4.39
N LEU A 131 -7.86 60.96 5.73
CA LEU A 131 -7.11 61.97 6.46
C LEU A 131 -5.65 61.52 6.55
N ASP A 132 -4.73 62.35 6.07
CA ASP A 132 -3.29 62.12 6.24
C ASP A 132 -2.87 62.48 7.66
N ILE A 133 -2.44 61.46 8.40
CA ILE A 133 -1.93 61.56 9.76
C ILE A 133 -0.48 61.08 9.80
N SER A 134 0.26 61.14 8.69
CA SER A 134 1.62 60.59 8.61
C SER A 134 2.59 61.23 9.61
N LEU A 135 3.51 60.41 10.13
CA LEU A 135 4.61 60.90 10.96
C LEU A 135 5.58 61.74 10.12
N THR A 136 6.10 62.81 10.73
CA THR A 136 7.17 63.59 10.10
C THR A 136 8.54 62.90 10.13
N LEU A 137 8.69 61.88 10.99
CA LEU A 137 9.90 61.07 11.11
C LEU A 137 9.73 59.79 10.28
N PRO A 138 10.75 59.38 9.51
CA PRO A 138 10.69 58.15 8.75
C PRO A 138 10.80 56.95 9.69
N VAL A 139 9.70 56.21 9.85
CA VAL A 139 9.62 54.97 10.62
C VAL A 139 8.91 53.93 9.76
N ASP A 140 9.52 52.77 9.58
CA ASP A 140 8.90 51.66 8.85
C ASP A 140 8.06 50.84 9.84
N PHE A 141 6.76 51.13 9.87
CA PHE A 141 5.84 50.40 10.74
C PHE A 141 5.66 48.96 10.28
N ARG A 142 5.65 48.03 11.24
CA ARG A 142 5.41 46.59 11.00
C ARG A 142 3.96 46.21 11.26
N GLY A 143 3.41 46.64 12.39
CA GLY A 143 2.05 46.35 12.83
C GLY A 143 1.31 47.58 13.35
N MET A 144 -0.02 47.52 13.36
CA MET A 144 -0.85 48.56 13.97
C MET A 144 -2.19 48.01 14.44
N ALA A 145 -2.78 48.69 15.43
CA ALA A 145 -4.15 48.46 15.85
C ALA A 145 -4.80 49.74 16.36
N MET A 146 -6.11 49.83 16.17
CA MET A 146 -6.94 50.94 16.63
C MET A 146 -7.49 50.61 18.02
N SER A 147 -7.26 51.49 18.99
CA SER A 147 -7.92 51.38 20.31
C SER A 147 -9.31 52.04 20.28
N SER A 148 -9.55 52.97 19.34
CA SER A 148 -10.86 53.57 19.09
C SER A 148 -10.91 54.09 17.66
N ALA A 149 -12.09 54.55 17.20
CA ALA A 149 -12.26 55.13 15.86
C ALA A 149 -11.35 56.35 15.55
N THR A 150 -10.70 56.95 16.56
CA THR A 150 -9.82 58.13 16.41
C THR A 150 -8.43 57.96 17.01
N SER A 151 -8.14 56.81 17.64
CA SER A 151 -6.88 56.57 18.34
C SER A 151 -6.32 55.21 17.96
N LEU A 152 -5.02 55.16 17.73
CA LEU A 152 -4.34 53.95 17.28
C LEU A 152 -2.92 53.89 17.81
N VAL A 153 -2.35 52.70 17.80
CA VAL A 153 -0.96 52.42 18.14
C VAL A 153 -0.31 51.73 16.95
N ALA A 154 0.87 52.20 16.58
CA ALA A 154 1.70 51.61 15.53
C ALA A 154 3.06 51.23 16.12
N VAL A 155 3.56 50.07 15.69
CA VAL A 155 4.81 49.48 16.19
C VAL A 155 5.81 49.25 15.08
N GLY A 156 7.09 49.19 15.42
CA GLY A 156 8.13 49.00 14.42
C GLY A 156 9.49 48.65 15.03
N PRO A 157 10.58 48.90 14.28
CA PRO A 157 11.92 48.42 14.64
C PRO A 157 12.46 49.08 15.91
N SER A 158 13.36 48.37 16.59
CA SER A 158 14.09 48.84 17.77
C SER A 158 13.18 49.30 18.93
N GLY A 159 12.10 48.57 19.18
CA GLY A 159 11.16 48.86 20.26
C GLY A 159 10.32 50.13 20.03
N ALA A 160 10.17 50.59 18.79
CA ALA A 160 9.43 51.81 18.50
C ALA A 160 7.92 51.60 18.69
N ILE A 161 7.33 52.34 19.63
CA ILE A 161 5.87 52.43 19.83
C ILE A 161 5.44 53.87 19.62
N TRP A 162 4.50 54.08 18.71
CA TRP A 162 3.90 55.38 18.43
C TRP A 162 2.40 55.30 18.66
N GLN A 163 1.88 56.17 19.52
CA GLN A 163 0.45 56.29 19.77
C GLN A 163 -0.04 57.59 19.14
N TYR A 164 -1.08 57.48 18.32
CA TYR A 164 -1.82 58.63 17.81
C TYR A 164 -3.06 58.83 18.66
N SER A 165 -3.14 59.97 19.33
CA SER A 165 -4.32 60.37 20.10
C SER A 165 -4.44 61.89 20.09
N SER A 166 -5.69 62.38 20.14
CA SER A 166 -5.98 63.83 20.14
C SER A 166 -5.32 64.58 18.98
N GLU A 167 -5.34 64.00 17.77
CA GLU A 167 -4.74 64.55 16.54
C GLU A 167 -3.21 64.69 16.55
N THR A 168 -2.51 64.02 17.47
CA THR A 168 -1.05 64.09 17.58
C THR A 168 -0.42 62.72 17.81
N TRP A 169 0.80 62.54 17.32
CA TRP A 169 1.63 61.37 17.62
C TRP A 169 2.49 61.60 18.85
N ILE A 170 2.52 60.61 19.73
CA ILE A 170 3.35 60.56 20.93
C ILE A 170 4.14 59.24 20.89
N GLN A 171 5.47 59.34 20.98
CA GLN A 171 6.31 58.16 21.15
C GLN A 171 6.18 57.64 22.58
N ARG A 172 5.93 56.34 22.73
CA ARG A 172 5.84 55.67 24.02
C ARG A 172 7.08 54.83 24.27
N ASP A 173 7.45 54.69 25.54
CA ASP A 173 8.55 53.81 25.94
C ASP A 173 8.06 52.36 25.94
N SER A 174 8.80 51.48 25.27
CA SER A 174 8.51 50.05 25.20
C SER A 174 9.28 49.25 26.25
N GLY A 175 10.32 49.84 26.85
CA GLY A 175 11.22 49.14 27.78
C GLY A 175 12.09 48.05 27.13
N VAL A 176 12.01 47.86 25.81
CA VAL A 176 12.72 46.83 25.05
C VAL A 176 13.41 47.45 23.82
N SER A 177 14.35 46.70 23.23
CA SER A 177 15.07 47.11 22.01
C SER A 177 14.94 46.12 20.85
N THR A 178 14.15 45.07 21.05
CA THR A 178 13.77 44.11 20.01
C THR A 178 12.80 44.76 19.02
N ASP A 179 12.74 44.24 17.80
CA ASP A 179 11.74 44.72 16.85
C ASP A 179 10.35 44.22 17.28
N LEU A 180 9.36 45.10 17.13
CA LEU A 180 7.97 44.81 17.43
C LEU A 180 7.24 44.54 16.12
N ASN A 181 6.54 43.42 16.04
CA ASN A 181 5.99 42.89 14.79
C ASN A 181 4.51 43.23 14.62
N GLU A 182 3.69 42.98 15.65
CA GLU A 182 2.23 43.14 15.58
C GLU A 182 1.65 43.68 16.89
N VAL A 183 0.51 44.36 16.81
CA VAL A 183 -0.24 44.89 17.96
C VAL A 183 -1.73 44.62 17.78
N SER A 184 -2.44 44.28 18.85
CA SER A 184 -3.88 44.03 18.81
C SER A 184 -4.55 44.57 20.07
N PHE A 185 -5.73 45.18 19.91
CA PHE A 185 -6.56 45.72 20.99
C PHE A 185 -7.87 44.97 21.10
N LEU A 186 -8.23 44.57 22.34
CA LEU A 186 -9.56 44.02 22.64
C LEU A 186 -10.60 45.13 22.75
N ASP A 187 -10.20 46.24 23.37
CA ASP A 187 -11.02 47.43 23.60
C ASP A 187 -10.15 48.69 23.71
N ALA A 188 -10.75 49.82 24.11
CA ALA A 188 -10.04 51.09 24.22
C ALA A 188 -8.93 51.14 25.28
N THR A 189 -8.83 50.11 26.13
CA THR A 189 -7.90 50.06 27.27
C THR A 189 -6.92 48.89 27.19
N LEU A 190 -7.41 47.70 26.82
CA LEU A 190 -6.65 46.46 26.82
C LEU A 190 -6.05 46.19 25.44
N GLY A 191 -4.73 46.13 25.38
CA GLY A 191 -4.00 45.80 24.16
C GLY A 191 -2.74 45.00 24.43
N MET A 192 -2.21 44.34 23.40
CA MET A 192 -0.97 43.58 23.46
C MET A 192 -0.13 43.78 22.20
N ILE A 193 1.19 43.81 22.39
CA ILE A 193 2.21 43.87 21.34
C ILE A 193 3.05 42.60 21.42
N VAL A 194 3.44 42.10 20.25
CA VAL A 194 4.39 41.00 20.12
C VAL A 194 5.58 41.38 19.25
N GLY A 195 6.70 40.69 19.42
CA GLY A 195 7.92 40.96 18.67
C GLY A 195 8.95 39.85 18.75
N ASP A 196 10.15 40.17 18.29
CA ASP A 196 11.27 39.23 18.18
C ASP A 196 11.70 38.67 19.55
N GLY A 197 12.26 37.47 19.54
CA GLY A 197 12.73 36.75 20.73
C GLY A 197 11.62 36.43 21.73
N GLY A 198 10.40 36.21 21.27
CA GLY A 198 9.24 35.95 22.11
C GLY A 198 8.77 37.17 22.93
N THR A 199 9.09 38.40 22.52
CA THR A 199 8.72 39.61 23.27
C THR A 199 7.20 39.77 23.29
N ILE A 200 6.59 39.91 24.48
CA ILE A 200 5.18 40.21 24.67
C ILE A 200 5.05 41.43 25.61
N LEU A 201 4.35 42.47 25.18
CA LEU A 201 4.01 43.64 25.99
C LEU A 201 2.48 43.75 26.11
N ALA A 202 1.98 44.22 27.24
CA ALA A 202 0.55 44.46 27.45
C ALA A 202 0.31 45.87 27.99
N THR A 203 -0.84 46.43 27.66
CA THR A 203 -1.34 47.71 28.17
C THR A 203 -2.74 47.52 28.75
N ASP A 204 -3.04 48.25 29.82
CA ASP A 204 -4.38 48.38 30.41
C ASP A 204 -4.88 49.83 30.43
N ASP A 205 -4.16 50.75 29.77
CA ASP A 205 -4.44 52.19 29.71
C ASP A 205 -4.56 52.73 28.27
N GLY A 206 -4.81 51.85 27.28
CA GLY A 206 -5.04 52.24 25.89
C GLY A 206 -3.74 52.53 25.13
N GLY A 207 -2.61 52.01 25.61
CA GLY A 207 -1.28 52.15 25.01
C GLY A 207 -0.49 53.36 25.52
N GLU A 208 -0.88 53.97 26.64
CA GLU A 208 -0.08 55.04 27.26
C GLU A 208 1.17 54.50 27.97
N SER A 209 1.07 53.30 28.54
CA SER A 209 2.16 52.53 29.13
C SER A 209 2.10 51.05 28.73
N TRP A 210 3.27 50.40 28.73
CA TRP A 210 3.45 49.02 28.30
C TRP A 210 4.24 48.23 29.33
N GLU A 211 3.71 47.08 29.74
CA GLU A 211 4.34 46.16 30.69
C GLU A 211 4.76 44.87 30.00
N TYR A 212 5.98 44.40 30.30
CA TYR A 212 6.48 43.14 29.80
C TYR A 212 5.73 41.94 30.38
N ARG A 213 5.42 40.95 29.53
CA ARG A 213 4.81 39.66 29.89
C ARG A 213 5.75 38.53 29.55
N GLU A 214 5.82 37.53 30.44
CA GLU A 214 6.65 36.35 30.21
C GLU A 214 6.04 35.45 29.13
N ALA A 215 6.85 35.14 28.11
CA ALA A 215 6.56 34.13 27.11
C ALA A 215 6.52 32.71 27.72
N PRO A 216 5.83 31.75 27.10
CA PRO A 216 5.77 30.37 27.60
C PRO A 216 7.15 29.71 27.64
N GLU A 217 7.37 28.82 28.60
CA GLU A 217 8.60 28.04 28.69
C GLU A 217 8.83 27.22 27.40
N GLY A 218 10.03 27.34 26.83
CA GLY A 218 10.43 26.59 25.64
C GLY A 218 10.13 27.30 24.31
N LEU A 219 9.64 28.54 24.32
CA LEU A 219 9.55 29.38 23.13
C LEU A 219 10.85 30.18 22.94
N ASP A 220 11.57 29.94 21.84
CA ASP A 220 12.80 30.64 21.44
C ASP A 220 12.70 31.08 19.96
N ALA A 221 11.54 31.64 19.59
CA ALA A 221 11.19 32.02 18.22
C ALA A 221 10.55 33.42 18.19
N ASP A 222 10.52 34.05 17.02
CA ASP A 222 9.98 35.40 16.84
C ASP A 222 8.46 35.32 16.71
N ILE A 223 7.73 36.09 17.52
CA ILE A 223 6.27 36.14 17.42
C ILE A 223 5.93 37.15 16.31
N VAL A 224 5.29 36.65 15.26
CA VAL A 224 5.03 37.40 14.02
C VAL A 224 3.69 38.11 14.06
N ALA A 225 2.64 37.44 14.55
CA ALA A 225 1.30 38.00 14.62
C ALA A 225 0.57 37.60 15.90
N ILE A 226 -0.35 38.46 16.34
CA ILE A 226 -1.19 38.30 17.53
C ILE A 226 -2.60 38.77 17.23
N ASP A 227 -3.59 38.09 17.80
CA ASP A 227 -4.98 38.56 17.78
C ASP A 227 -5.65 38.42 19.15
N TYR A 228 -6.10 39.56 19.69
CA TYR A 228 -6.75 39.72 20.99
C TYR A 228 -8.28 39.81 20.86
N TYR A 229 -8.88 38.74 20.35
CA TYR A 229 -10.33 38.66 20.16
C TYR A 229 -11.17 38.63 21.46
N SER A 230 -10.66 38.08 22.57
CA SER A 230 -11.47 37.88 23.79
C SER A 230 -10.68 38.04 25.08
N GLY A 231 -11.30 38.65 26.10
CA GLY A 231 -10.71 38.82 27.45
C GLY A 231 -10.34 37.54 28.20
N ILE A 232 -10.59 36.36 27.63
CA ILE A 232 -10.19 35.04 28.17
C ILE A 232 -9.19 34.28 27.29
N ARG A 233 -8.94 34.73 26.05
CA ARG A 233 -8.16 33.98 25.06
C ARG A 233 -7.52 34.93 24.06
N VAL A 234 -6.21 34.77 23.91
CA VAL A 234 -5.41 35.48 22.90
C VAL A 234 -4.55 34.46 22.21
N TYR A 235 -4.44 34.58 20.89
CA TYR A 235 -3.63 33.71 20.06
C TYR A 235 -2.48 34.49 19.46
N ALA A 236 -1.31 33.88 19.42
CA ALA A 236 -0.15 34.40 18.74
C ALA A 236 0.56 33.28 17.97
N ILE A 237 1.19 33.63 16.87
CA ILE A 237 1.92 32.71 15.99
C ILE A 237 3.37 33.15 15.82
N THR A 238 4.24 32.19 15.54
CA THR A 238 5.67 32.45 15.34
C THR A 238 6.13 32.13 13.93
N ASP A 239 7.29 32.65 13.58
CA ASP A 239 8.01 32.34 12.35
C ASP A 239 8.42 30.86 12.25
N GLU A 240 8.62 30.17 13.37
CA GLU A 240 8.84 28.71 13.36
C GLU A 240 7.55 27.86 13.36
N GLY A 241 6.37 28.49 13.24
CA GLY A 241 5.08 27.80 13.18
C GLY A 241 4.57 27.28 14.52
N HIS A 242 5.01 27.87 15.64
CA HIS A 242 4.39 27.66 16.94
C HIS A 242 3.08 28.43 17.04
N ILE A 243 2.11 27.86 17.74
CA ILE A 243 0.90 28.57 18.16
C ILE A 243 0.92 28.68 19.68
N VAL A 244 0.83 29.91 20.14
CA VAL A 244 0.89 30.29 21.54
C VAL A 244 -0.48 30.84 21.92
N LYS A 245 -1.05 30.33 23.02
CA LYS A 245 -2.35 30.80 23.51
C LYS A 245 -2.25 31.30 24.94
N SER A 246 -2.95 32.38 25.23
CA SER A 246 -3.09 32.82 26.62
C SER A 246 -4.17 32.00 27.33
N VAL A 247 -3.83 31.51 28.52
CA VAL A 247 -4.75 30.73 29.36
C VAL A 247 -5.37 31.64 30.41
N GLY A 248 -6.56 32.14 30.11
CA GLY A 248 -7.51 32.52 31.16
C GLY A 248 -8.03 31.23 31.80
N THR A 249 -7.43 30.77 32.90
CA THR A 249 -8.07 29.70 33.68
C THR A 249 -9.43 30.22 34.16
N ASN A 250 -10.40 29.31 34.39
CA ASN A 250 -11.73 29.62 34.94
C ASN A 250 -11.71 30.23 36.37
N SER A 251 -10.63 30.91 36.75
CA SER A 251 -10.28 31.43 38.07
C SER A 251 -9.56 32.79 37.97
N GLY A 252 -10.23 33.80 37.41
CA GLY A 252 -9.94 35.22 37.70
C GLY A 252 -8.63 35.82 37.18
N THR A 253 -7.80 35.08 36.44
CA THR A 253 -6.62 35.64 35.75
C THR A 253 -7.05 36.16 34.38
N ALA A 254 -6.78 37.45 34.10
CA ALA A 254 -7.08 38.05 32.80
C ALA A 254 -6.23 37.44 31.68
N ALA A 255 -6.71 37.49 30.44
CA ALA A 255 -5.93 37.07 29.29
C ALA A 255 -4.64 37.92 29.16
N GLY A 256 -3.58 37.31 28.63
CA GLY A 256 -2.25 37.92 28.46
C GLY A 256 -1.29 37.77 29.65
N TYR A 257 -1.69 37.12 30.76
CA TYR A 257 -0.81 36.91 31.92
C TYR A 257 -0.09 35.56 31.93
N VAL A 258 -0.77 34.50 31.49
CA VAL A 258 -0.20 33.15 31.39
C VAL A 258 -0.33 32.71 29.95
N TRP A 259 0.77 32.20 29.40
CA TRP A 259 0.85 31.73 28.03
C TRP A 259 1.30 30.27 28.02
N GLU A 260 0.77 29.52 27.06
CA GLU A 260 1.10 28.11 26.85
C GLU A 260 1.32 27.85 25.35
N LEU A 261 2.30 27.00 25.05
CA LEU A 261 2.46 26.42 23.72
C LEU A 261 1.35 25.41 23.46
N VAL A 262 0.71 25.50 22.30
CA VAL A 262 -0.33 24.55 21.90
C VAL A 262 0.31 23.25 21.40
N GLU A 263 -0.12 22.12 21.94
CA GLU A 263 0.25 20.79 21.45
C GLU A 263 -0.66 20.44 20.26
N ILE A 264 -0.06 20.31 19.06
CA ILE A 264 -0.78 20.13 17.81
C ILE A 264 -0.87 18.64 17.49
N GLU A 265 -2.05 18.04 17.73
CA GLU A 265 -2.29 16.61 17.46
C GLU A 265 -2.15 16.26 15.98
N SER A 266 -2.61 17.15 15.10
CA SER A 266 -2.48 17.01 13.64
C SER A 266 -1.02 16.99 13.15
N ALA A 267 -0.07 17.53 13.94
CA ALA A 267 1.37 17.50 13.67
C ALA A 267 2.09 16.40 14.48
N GLY A 268 1.37 15.35 14.89
CA GLY A 268 1.95 14.26 15.69
C GLY A 268 2.27 14.65 17.13
N ARG A 269 1.50 15.59 17.70
CA ARG A 269 1.69 16.14 19.06
C ARG A 269 2.98 16.94 19.24
N ASN A 270 3.37 17.64 18.19
CA ASN A 270 4.45 18.62 18.24
C ASN A 270 3.93 20.00 18.67
N THR A 271 4.80 20.89 19.14
CA THR A 271 4.45 22.27 19.51
C THR A 271 4.60 23.26 18.35
N SER A 272 5.12 22.82 17.21
CA SER A 272 5.27 23.59 15.97
C SER A 272 4.85 22.78 14.75
N LEU A 273 4.32 23.48 13.75
CA LEU A 273 3.99 22.95 12.42
C LEU A 273 5.22 22.73 11.53
N GLY A 274 6.39 23.27 11.90
CA GLY A 274 7.63 23.18 11.14
C GLY A 274 7.64 24.00 9.85
N LEU A 275 6.83 25.08 9.81
CA LEU A 275 6.66 25.97 8.66
C LEU A 275 6.42 27.40 9.14
N GLU A 276 6.79 28.38 8.33
CA GLU A 276 6.61 29.80 8.63
C GLU A 276 5.13 30.20 8.53
N LEU A 277 4.66 31.04 9.46
CA LEU A 277 3.32 31.61 9.46
C LEU A 277 3.42 33.14 9.39
N ASN A 278 2.56 33.76 8.59
CA ASN A 278 2.59 35.20 8.32
C ASN A 278 1.53 35.96 9.11
N SER A 279 0.31 35.43 9.18
CA SER A 279 -0.83 36.12 9.81
C SER A 279 -1.80 35.12 10.41
N ILE A 280 -2.41 35.52 11.52
CA ILE A 280 -3.49 34.81 12.23
C ILE A 280 -4.66 35.77 12.41
N ASP A 281 -5.88 35.24 12.28
CA ASP A 281 -7.09 35.98 12.66
C ASP A 281 -8.10 35.06 13.33
N VAL A 282 -8.76 35.53 14.39
CA VAL A 282 -9.56 34.72 15.31
C VAL A 282 -11.01 35.19 15.28
N SER A 283 -11.92 34.31 14.85
CA SER A 283 -13.36 34.61 14.84
C SER A 283 -14.09 34.11 16.11
N SER A 284 -13.46 33.21 16.88
CA SER A 284 -13.98 32.81 18.19
C SER A 284 -12.87 32.24 19.07
N VAL A 285 -13.17 32.04 20.36
CA VAL A 285 -12.25 31.45 21.36
C VAL A 285 -11.59 30.13 20.92
N ASN A 286 -12.17 29.41 19.96
CA ASN A 286 -11.61 28.18 19.41
C ASN A 286 -11.46 28.18 17.88
N LYS A 287 -11.87 29.24 17.18
CA LYS A 287 -11.88 29.28 15.71
C LYS A 287 -10.94 30.36 15.21
N PHE A 288 -9.93 29.97 14.46
CA PHE A 288 -8.98 30.89 13.84
C PHE A 288 -8.46 30.35 12.51
N LEU A 289 -8.03 31.26 11.65
CA LEU A 289 -7.35 30.98 10.40
C LEU A 289 -5.88 31.42 10.53
N VAL A 290 -5.00 30.67 9.89
CA VAL A 290 -3.59 31.06 9.73
C VAL A 290 -3.20 31.02 8.26
N SER A 291 -2.32 31.92 7.86
CA SER A 291 -1.74 31.98 6.53
C SER A 291 -0.22 31.95 6.61
N GLY A 292 0.42 31.49 5.52
CA GLY A 292 1.87 31.40 5.43
C GLY A 292 2.37 31.44 3.98
N PRO A 293 3.68 31.28 3.78
CA PRO A 293 4.28 31.27 2.46
C PRO A 293 3.89 30.02 1.68
N SER A 294 4.20 30.00 0.38
CA SER A 294 3.93 28.86 -0.52
C SER A 294 2.45 28.45 -0.60
N SER A 295 1.54 29.43 -0.47
CA SER A 295 0.08 29.26 -0.46
C SER A 295 -0.45 28.38 0.65
N TYR A 296 0.21 28.42 1.80
CA TYR A 296 -0.26 27.73 2.98
C TYR A 296 -1.39 28.50 3.66
N THR A 297 -2.51 27.84 3.87
CA THR A 297 -3.62 28.33 4.68
C THR A 297 -4.21 27.18 5.47
N ALA A 298 -4.54 27.44 6.74
CA ALA A 298 -5.09 26.40 7.61
C ALA A 298 -6.14 26.96 8.57
N LEU A 299 -7.11 26.12 8.89
CA LEU A 299 -8.22 26.41 9.78
C LEU A 299 -8.13 25.54 11.03
N SER A 300 -8.34 26.15 12.19
CA SER A 300 -8.60 25.44 13.43
C SER A 300 -10.01 25.74 13.93
N LEU A 301 -10.71 24.71 14.40
CA LEU A 301 -12.05 24.80 14.99
C LEU A 301 -12.05 24.49 16.51
N ASP A 302 -10.91 24.09 17.07
CA ASP A 302 -10.77 23.60 18.44
C ASP A 302 -9.75 24.37 19.29
N GLY A 303 -9.32 25.53 18.81
CA GLY A 303 -8.38 26.40 19.51
C GLY A 303 -6.93 25.96 19.37
N GLY A 304 -6.60 25.27 18.29
CA GLY A 304 -5.25 25.01 17.81
C GLY A 304 -4.72 23.59 18.04
N ASN A 305 -5.49 22.69 18.67
CA ASN A 305 -5.03 21.31 18.86
C ASN A 305 -5.10 20.53 17.54
N ILE A 306 -6.11 20.81 16.71
CA ILE A 306 -6.27 20.30 15.35
C ILE A 306 -6.23 21.48 14.39
N ILE A 307 -5.29 21.42 13.44
CA ILE A 307 -5.10 22.41 12.39
C ILE A 307 -5.20 21.67 11.07
N THR A 308 -6.18 22.06 10.27
CA THR A 308 -6.46 21.43 8.99
C THR A 308 -6.00 22.36 7.89
N SER A 309 -5.01 21.94 7.10
CA SER A 309 -4.61 22.66 5.89
C SER A 309 -5.77 22.66 4.90
N GLN A 310 -6.11 23.83 4.35
CA GLN A 310 -7.17 23.94 3.34
C GLN A 310 -6.58 23.75 1.93
N ILE A 311 -7.42 23.37 0.97
CA ILE A 311 -7.03 23.21 -0.42
C ILE A 311 -6.82 24.58 -1.06
N ASN A 312 -5.66 24.77 -1.69
CA ASN A 312 -5.35 25.97 -2.45
C ASN A 312 -5.97 25.91 -3.88
N PRO A 313 -6.84 26.86 -4.27
CA PRO A 313 -7.43 26.91 -5.61
C PRO A 313 -6.49 27.47 -6.69
N LEU A 314 -5.33 28.02 -6.32
CA LEU A 314 -4.41 28.68 -7.26
C LEU A 314 -3.57 27.70 -8.08
N SER A 315 -3.32 28.04 -9.34
CA SER A 315 -2.49 27.23 -10.26
C SER A 315 -0.98 27.33 -10.00
N SER A 316 -0.55 28.28 -9.17
CA SER A 316 0.85 28.55 -8.85
C SER A 316 1.00 28.89 -7.37
N THR A 317 2.14 28.54 -6.78
CA THR A 317 2.49 28.90 -5.40
C THR A 317 2.72 30.41 -5.27
N LYS A 318 2.04 31.01 -4.30
CA LYS A 318 2.02 32.44 -3.96
C LYS A 318 1.99 32.61 -2.44
N ASP A 319 2.68 33.60 -1.91
CA ASP A 319 2.70 33.84 -0.47
C ASP A 319 1.41 34.55 -0.05
N PHE A 320 0.80 34.10 1.06
CA PHE A 320 -0.35 34.74 1.67
C PHE A 320 0.14 35.61 2.81
N ASN A 321 -0.11 36.92 2.73
CA ASN A 321 0.43 37.88 3.68
C ASN A 321 -0.51 38.12 4.86
N HIS A 322 -1.82 38.11 4.60
CA HIS A 322 -2.81 38.42 5.62
C HIS A 322 -4.12 37.65 5.43
N VAL A 323 -4.72 37.24 6.55
CA VAL A 323 -6.04 36.60 6.60
C VAL A 323 -6.98 37.43 7.46
N LEU A 324 -8.25 37.53 7.05
CA LEU A 324 -9.27 38.32 7.71
C LEU A 324 -10.62 37.60 7.69
N PHE A 325 -11.23 37.45 8.85
CA PHE A 325 -12.62 37.10 9.05
C PHE A 325 -13.47 38.36 8.95
N LEU A 326 -14.49 38.31 8.09
CA LEU A 326 -15.52 39.34 8.05
C LEU A 326 -16.61 39.04 9.09
N ASN A 327 -16.79 37.75 9.40
CA ASN A 327 -17.67 37.23 10.44
C ASN A 327 -17.31 35.75 10.72
N LEU A 328 -18.19 35.02 11.42
CA LEU A 328 -17.97 33.60 11.74
C LEU A 328 -17.87 32.67 10.53
N PHE A 329 -18.31 33.12 9.34
CA PHE A 329 -18.39 32.32 8.11
C PHE A 329 -17.61 32.94 6.96
N ASP A 330 -17.70 34.24 6.73
CA ASP A 330 -17.02 34.86 5.59
C ASP A 330 -15.56 35.22 5.93
N ALA A 331 -14.63 34.91 5.04
CA ALA A 331 -13.20 35.21 5.21
C ALA A 331 -12.53 35.62 3.89
N VAL A 332 -11.46 36.41 3.99
CA VAL A 332 -10.65 36.90 2.88
C VAL A 332 -9.18 36.67 3.18
N ILE A 333 -8.41 36.28 2.16
CA ILE A 333 -6.95 36.18 2.20
C ILE A 333 -6.39 37.08 1.11
N VAL A 334 -5.36 37.86 1.44
CA VAL A 334 -4.61 38.68 0.49
C VAL A 334 -3.13 38.30 0.48
N GLY A 335 -2.45 38.46 -0.64
CA GLY A 335 -1.05 38.10 -0.75
C GLY A 335 -0.33 38.59 -1.99
N ALA A 336 0.77 37.88 -2.30
CA ALA A 336 1.71 38.22 -3.35
C ALA A 336 1.07 38.32 -4.75
N ASP A 337 1.60 39.23 -5.56
CA ASP A 337 1.17 39.48 -6.95
C ASP A 337 -0.34 39.76 -7.09
N GLY A 338 -0.93 40.44 -6.11
CA GLY A 338 -2.34 40.85 -6.14
C GLY A 338 -3.32 39.70 -5.94
N VAL A 339 -2.90 38.58 -5.36
CA VAL A 339 -3.79 37.45 -5.08
C VAL A 339 -4.80 37.81 -4.01
N ILE A 340 -6.07 37.52 -4.28
CA ILE A 340 -7.16 37.60 -3.30
C ILE A 340 -7.97 36.31 -3.37
N LEU A 341 -8.15 35.68 -2.21
CA LEU A 341 -9.09 34.58 -2.02
C LEU A 341 -10.22 35.05 -1.12
N PHE A 342 -11.44 34.62 -1.39
CA PHE A 342 -12.58 34.84 -0.51
C PHE A 342 -13.32 33.53 -0.30
N SER A 343 -14.03 33.42 0.81
CA SER A 343 -14.78 32.23 1.18
C SER A 343 -16.05 32.63 1.91
N GLU A 344 -17.15 31.94 1.62
CA GLU A 344 -18.42 32.05 2.36
C GLU A 344 -18.53 31.05 3.53
N ASN A 345 -17.59 30.10 3.66
CA ASN A 345 -17.56 29.09 4.74
C ASN A 345 -16.19 28.96 5.44
N ALA A 346 -15.51 30.08 5.68
CA ALA A 346 -14.27 30.20 6.44
C ALA A 346 -13.12 29.31 5.91
N GLY A 347 -13.15 29.02 4.61
CA GLY A 347 -12.20 28.16 3.94
C GLY A 347 -12.43 26.67 4.14
N GLU A 348 -13.48 26.23 4.86
CA GLU A 348 -13.73 24.81 5.14
C GLU A 348 -14.03 24.03 3.86
N ASP A 349 -13.12 23.12 3.52
CA ASP A 349 -13.21 22.28 2.31
C ASP A 349 -14.44 21.35 2.33
N GLU A 350 -15.25 21.41 1.27
CA GLU A 350 -16.42 20.53 1.14
C GLU A 350 -16.02 19.16 0.55
N ALA A 351 -16.33 18.10 1.30
CA ALA A 351 -16.29 16.74 0.79
C ALA A 351 -17.46 16.52 -0.18
N VAL A 352 -17.27 16.88 -1.45
CA VAL A 352 -18.30 16.63 -2.46
C VAL A 352 -18.28 15.14 -2.80
N GLY A 353 -19.45 14.50 -2.67
CA GLY A 353 -19.64 13.11 -3.07
C GLY A 353 -19.25 12.88 -4.54
N PHE A 354 -19.18 11.61 -4.94
CA PHE A 354 -18.66 11.19 -6.25
C PHE A 354 -19.30 11.95 -7.43
N PHE A 355 -18.52 12.79 -8.11
CA PHE A 355 -18.84 13.24 -9.46
C PHE A 355 -18.69 12.05 -10.42
N ILE A 356 -19.77 11.68 -11.11
CA ILE A 356 -19.68 10.74 -12.22
C ILE A 356 -19.03 11.49 -13.38
N ILE A 357 -17.83 11.08 -13.77
CA ILE A 357 -17.17 11.64 -14.95
C ILE A 357 -17.97 11.18 -16.18
N ASP A 358 -18.75 12.10 -16.76
CA ASP A 358 -19.46 11.86 -18.01
C ASP A 358 -18.60 12.32 -19.19
N TYR A 359 -18.37 11.41 -20.14
CA TYR A 359 -17.52 11.66 -21.30
C TYR A 359 -18.39 11.97 -22.51
N GLY A 360 -18.15 13.12 -23.16
CA GLY A 360 -18.93 13.54 -24.33
C GLY A 360 -18.70 12.66 -25.57
N ASP A 361 -17.59 11.91 -25.63
CA ASP A 361 -17.26 10.98 -26.72
C ASP A 361 -16.35 9.84 -26.23
N PHE A 362 -16.36 8.73 -26.97
CA PHE A 362 -15.53 7.55 -26.72
C PHE A 362 -14.04 7.88 -26.73
N GLY A 363 -13.59 8.82 -27.55
CA GLY A 363 -12.17 9.23 -27.59
C GLY A 363 -11.66 9.74 -26.24
N GLN A 364 -12.43 10.60 -25.57
CA GLN A 364 -12.05 11.14 -24.25
C GLN A 364 -12.00 10.04 -23.18
N PHE A 365 -12.95 9.10 -23.24
CA PHE A 365 -12.96 7.96 -22.33
C PHE A 365 -11.74 7.04 -22.55
N VAL A 366 -11.35 6.81 -23.81
CA VAL A 366 -10.14 6.04 -24.14
C VAL A 366 -8.90 6.75 -23.60
N ASP A 367 -8.80 8.06 -23.76
CA ASP A 367 -7.64 8.82 -23.27
C ASP A 367 -7.47 8.74 -21.75
N TYR A 368 -8.56 8.74 -21.00
CA TYR A 368 -8.54 8.52 -19.54
C TYR A 368 -8.17 7.08 -19.17
N SER A 369 -8.76 6.10 -19.84
CA SER A 369 -8.71 4.70 -19.41
C SER A 369 -7.52 3.90 -19.98
N LYS A 370 -6.87 4.38 -21.05
CA LYS A 370 -5.84 3.62 -21.78
C LYS A 370 -4.68 3.18 -20.89
N GLU A 371 -4.17 4.05 -20.03
CA GLU A 371 -3.01 3.75 -19.18
C GLU A 371 -3.37 2.68 -18.14
N MET A 372 -4.52 2.86 -17.48
CA MET A 372 -5.04 1.87 -16.53
C MET A 372 -5.25 0.49 -17.17
N LEU A 373 -5.76 0.44 -18.40
CA LEU A 373 -5.95 -0.82 -19.12
C LEU A 373 -4.64 -1.46 -19.57
N ILE A 374 -3.65 -0.66 -20.00
CA ILE A 374 -2.31 -1.14 -20.34
C ILE A 374 -1.63 -1.73 -19.10
N ASP A 375 -1.74 -1.07 -17.95
CA ASP A 375 -1.23 -1.60 -16.67
C ASP A 375 -1.92 -2.91 -16.28
N GLY A 376 -3.25 -2.95 -16.39
CA GLY A 376 -4.04 -4.16 -16.15
C GLY A 376 -3.62 -5.31 -17.06
N LEU A 377 -3.36 -5.02 -18.33
CA LEU A 377 -2.88 -5.98 -19.30
C LEU A 377 -1.51 -6.55 -18.92
N PHE A 378 -0.56 -5.71 -18.52
CA PHE A 378 0.77 -6.17 -18.09
C PHE A 378 0.69 -6.98 -16.79
N ALA A 379 -0.15 -6.58 -15.84
CA ALA A 379 -0.45 -7.34 -14.63
C ALA A 379 -1.01 -8.73 -14.97
N THR A 380 -1.98 -8.81 -15.89
CA THR A 380 -2.53 -10.07 -16.40
C THR A 380 -1.44 -10.95 -17.02
N ILE A 381 -0.62 -10.40 -17.91
CA ILE A 381 0.46 -11.15 -18.58
C ILE A 381 1.45 -11.69 -17.54
N ARG A 382 1.78 -10.91 -16.50
CA ARG A 382 2.70 -11.31 -15.44
C ARG A 382 2.20 -12.55 -14.70
N ILE A 383 0.98 -12.50 -14.14
CA ILE A 383 0.46 -13.63 -13.37
C ILE A 383 0.27 -14.88 -14.24
N VAL A 384 -0.12 -14.69 -15.52
CA VAL A 384 -0.27 -15.78 -16.48
C VAL A 384 1.08 -16.42 -16.79
N LEU A 385 2.12 -15.62 -17.09
CA LEU A 385 3.43 -16.13 -17.46
C LEU A 385 4.06 -16.94 -16.32
N PHE A 386 4.10 -16.38 -15.11
CA PHE A 386 4.67 -17.06 -13.95
C PHE A 386 3.81 -18.26 -13.52
N GLY A 387 2.48 -18.13 -13.55
CA GLY A 387 1.56 -19.23 -13.27
C GLY A 387 1.72 -20.38 -14.27
N MET A 388 1.91 -20.07 -15.56
CA MET A 388 2.15 -21.06 -16.61
C MET A 388 3.47 -21.80 -16.42
N ILE A 389 4.55 -21.08 -16.10
CA ILE A 389 5.87 -21.67 -15.82
C ILE A 389 5.77 -22.60 -14.60
N LEU A 390 5.20 -22.12 -13.50
CA LEU A 390 5.01 -22.90 -12.27
C LEU A 390 4.17 -24.16 -12.53
N GLY A 391 3.02 -24.00 -13.19
CA GLY A 391 2.13 -25.10 -13.54
C GLY A 391 2.79 -26.12 -14.46
N PHE A 392 3.59 -25.68 -15.44
CA PHE A 392 4.28 -26.60 -16.35
C PHE A 392 5.33 -27.45 -15.64
N PHE A 393 6.18 -26.84 -14.83
CA PHE A 393 7.18 -27.57 -14.06
C PHE A 393 6.53 -28.55 -13.09
N LEU A 394 5.48 -28.11 -12.40
CA LEU A 394 4.75 -28.95 -11.46
C LEU A 394 4.02 -30.10 -12.19
N GLY A 395 3.41 -29.82 -13.34
CA GLY A 395 2.75 -30.81 -14.18
C GLY A 395 3.69 -31.90 -14.69
N ILE A 396 4.89 -31.54 -15.16
CA ILE A 396 5.92 -32.52 -15.56
C ILE A 396 6.30 -33.39 -14.36
N MET A 397 6.64 -32.76 -13.24
CA MET A 397 7.10 -33.47 -12.05
C MET A 397 6.04 -34.47 -11.57
N LEU A 398 4.78 -34.03 -11.47
CA LEU A 398 3.66 -34.86 -11.03
C LEU A 398 3.32 -35.97 -12.03
N SER A 399 3.43 -35.71 -13.33
CA SER A 399 3.23 -36.74 -14.36
C SER A 399 4.30 -37.84 -14.25
N MET A 400 5.56 -37.47 -14.04
CA MET A 400 6.63 -38.42 -13.78
C MET A 400 6.37 -39.23 -12.50
N MET A 401 5.89 -38.59 -11.44
CA MET A 401 5.49 -39.27 -10.20
C MET A 401 4.33 -40.26 -10.42
N LYS A 402 3.35 -39.93 -11.26
CA LYS A 402 2.23 -40.83 -11.60
C LYS A 402 2.66 -42.02 -12.45
N THR A 403 3.58 -41.81 -13.39
CA THR A 403 4.07 -42.87 -14.30
C THR A 403 5.15 -43.76 -13.66
N ALA A 404 5.66 -43.40 -12.48
CA ALA A 404 6.68 -44.15 -11.77
C ALA A 404 6.23 -45.61 -11.49
N PRO A 405 6.97 -46.62 -11.99
CA PRO A 405 6.60 -48.04 -11.86
C PRO A 405 6.97 -48.63 -10.48
N THR A 406 7.58 -47.84 -9.59
CA THR A 406 8.09 -48.29 -8.30
C THR A 406 6.95 -48.46 -7.30
N THR A 407 6.53 -49.70 -7.07
CA THR A 407 5.70 -50.07 -5.92
C THR A 407 6.53 -50.07 -4.65
N LEU A 408 5.87 -49.90 -3.51
CA LEU A 408 6.54 -50.00 -2.22
C LEU A 408 7.23 -51.37 -2.03
N LYS A 409 6.65 -52.43 -2.62
CA LYS A 409 7.26 -53.75 -2.77
C LYS A 409 8.61 -53.72 -3.50
N ASN A 410 8.69 -53.05 -4.65
CA ASN A 410 9.94 -52.95 -5.42
C ASN A 410 11.01 -52.15 -4.67
N VAL A 411 10.62 -51.04 -4.01
CA VAL A 411 11.55 -50.23 -3.20
C VAL A 411 12.09 -51.04 -2.02
N ALA A 412 11.27 -51.87 -1.38
CA ALA A 412 11.70 -52.75 -0.30
C ALA A 412 12.65 -53.88 -0.74
N GLN A 413 12.56 -54.29 -2.02
CA GLN A 413 13.33 -55.39 -2.58
C GLN A 413 14.66 -54.93 -3.23
N LEU A 414 14.71 -53.73 -3.82
CA LEU A 414 15.85 -53.25 -4.61
C LEU A 414 17.04 -52.73 -3.77
N ASP A 415 16.80 -52.08 -2.63
CA ASP A 415 17.88 -51.65 -1.73
C ASP A 415 17.36 -51.45 -0.29
N ARG A 416 17.77 -52.37 0.63
CA ARG A 416 17.24 -52.53 1.99
C ARG A 416 17.46 -51.30 2.89
N PHE A 417 18.43 -50.46 2.53
CA PHE A 417 18.74 -49.18 3.22
C PHE A 417 18.19 -47.95 2.49
N SER A 418 17.73 -48.09 1.23
CA SER A 418 17.16 -46.98 0.47
C SER A 418 15.79 -46.55 1.01
N ILE A 419 14.98 -47.47 1.56
CA ILE A 419 13.75 -47.10 2.29
C ILE A 419 14.07 -46.21 3.48
N ILE A 420 15.07 -46.61 4.27
CA ILE A 420 15.50 -45.87 5.46
C ILE A 420 16.01 -44.48 5.04
N ARG A 421 16.79 -44.37 3.96
CA ARG A 421 17.21 -43.06 3.40
C ARG A 421 16.06 -42.22 2.86
N MET A 422 15.11 -42.82 2.15
CA MET A 422 13.94 -42.14 1.59
C MET A 422 13.03 -41.54 2.68
N ILE A 423 13.06 -42.12 3.88
CA ILE A 423 12.27 -41.65 5.02
C ILE A 423 13.08 -40.69 5.91
N LEU A 424 14.33 -41.04 6.26
CA LEU A 424 15.14 -40.22 7.15
C LEU A 424 15.61 -38.91 6.50
N ILE A 425 15.93 -38.90 5.20
CA ILE A 425 16.49 -37.70 4.56
C ILE A 425 15.45 -36.58 4.49
N PRO A 426 14.20 -36.80 4.01
CA PRO A 426 13.17 -35.78 4.08
C PRO A 426 12.82 -35.40 5.53
N PHE A 427 12.80 -36.35 6.46
CA PHE A 427 12.54 -36.09 7.87
C PHE A 427 13.58 -35.14 8.50
N CYS A 428 14.87 -35.36 8.23
CA CYS A 428 15.95 -34.48 8.69
C CYS A 428 15.95 -33.10 7.99
N ILE A 429 15.50 -33.00 6.74
CA ILE A 429 15.39 -31.71 6.02
C ILE A 429 14.18 -30.91 6.53
N ILE A 430 13.04 -31.57 6.74
CA ILE A 430 11.83 -30.94 7.28
C ILE A 430 12.08 -30.41 8.71
N GLU A 431 12.84 -31.14 9.54
CA GLU A 431 13.24 -30.70 10.89
C GLU A 431 14.07 -29.40 10.88
N THR A 432 14.94 -29.19 9.87
CA THR A 432 15.72 -27.93 9.78
C THR A 432 14.89 -26.70 9.46
N THR A 433 13.62 -26.87 9.05
CA THR A 433 12.75 -25.80 8.57
C THR A 433 11.63 -25.45 9.56
N ILE A 434 11.40 -26.27 10.58
CA ILE A 434 10.36 -26.06 11.60
C ILE A 434 11.04 -25.68 12.93
N PRO A 435 10.82 -24.46 13.47
CA PRO A 435 11.67 -23.88 14.52
C PRO A 435 11.54 -24.50 15.92
N PHE A 436 10.67 -25.49 16.14
CA PHE A 436 10.27 -25.93 17.49
C PHE A 436 10.93 -27.22 18.03
N ILE A 437 11.88 -27.84 17.31
CA ILE A 437 12.65 -28.99 17.83
C ILE A 437 14.14 -28.64 17.92
N ARG A 438 14.62 -28.32 19.12
CA ARG A 438 16.06 -28.26 19.43
C ARG A 438 16.59 -29.66 19.77
N LEU A 439 16.78 -30.52 18.77
CA LEU A 439 17.70 -31.65 18.91
C LEU A 439 19.13 -31.18 18.61
N ASN A 440 20.11 -31.76 19.30
CA ASN A 440 21.51 -31.35 19.24
C ASN A 440 22.05 -31.44 17.78
N LYS A 441 22.27 -30.27 17.14
CA LYS A 441 22.76 -30.14 15.74
C LYS A 441 24.01 -30.98 15.44
N LYS A 442 24.79 -31.35 16.47
CA LYS A 442 26.02 -32.14 16.35
C LYS A 442 25.77 -33.64 16.08
N LEU A 443 24.59 -34.17 16.42
CA LEU A 443 24.29 -35.61 16.39
C LEU A 443 23.46 -36.05 15.16
N TRP A 444 22.67 -35.16 14.55
CA TRP A 444 21.62 -35.48 13.57
C TRP A 444 21.73 -34.79 12.19
N SER A 445 22.94 -34.45 11.71
CA SER A 445 23.06 -33.84 10.36
C SER A 445 22.74 -34.85 9.24
N ALA A 446 21.89 -34.44 8.29
CA ALA A 446 21.47 -35.25 7.14
C ALA A 446 22.67 -35.81 6.34
N THR A 447 23.76 -35.04 6.26
CA THR A 447 25.02 -35.43 5.64
C THR A 447 25.68 -36.62 6.34
N ARG A 448 25.87 -36.58 7.67
CA ARG A 448 26.51 -37.67 8.44
C ARG A 448 25.69 -38.95 8.47
N ILE A 449 24.37 -38.82 8.57
CA ILE A 449 23.44 -39.95 8.54
C ILE A 449 23.47 -40.61 7.16
N SER A 450 23.46 -39.82 6.08
CA SER A 450 23.59 -40.34 4.71
C SER A 450 24.92 -41.08 4.51
N GLU A 451 26.02 -40.55 5.07
CA GLU A 451 27.36 -41.11 4.94
C GLU A 451 27.51 -42.42 5.74
N ARG A 452 27.01 -42.46 6.98
CA ARG A 452 26.94 -43.70 7.79
C ARG A 452 26.04 -44.76 7.13
N LEU A 453 24.88 -44.38 6.61
CA LEU A 453 23.98 -45.30 5.89
C LEU A 453 24.58 -45.77 4.56
N ARG A 454 25.43 -44.97 3.91
CA ARG A 454 26.18 -45.35 2.70
C ARG A 454 27.24 -46.40 3.01
N ILE A 455 28.02 -46.20 4.08
CA ILE A 455 29.04 -47.14 4.57
C ILE A 455 28.43 -48.47 5.03
N LEU A 456 27.26 -48.42 5.69
CA LEU A 456 26.54 -49.63 6.13
C LEU A 456 25.90 -50.41 4.97
N SER A 457 25.47 -49.72 3.90
CA SER A 457 24.91 -50.38 2.72
C SER A 457 25.96 -51.12 1.87
N SER A 458 27.22 -50.66 1.89
CA SER A 458 28.30 -51.29 1.12
C SER A 458 28.95 -52.49 1.84
N THR A 459 28.64 -52.73 3.12
CA THR A 459 29.37 -53.70 3.97
C THR A 459 28.55 -54.90 4.43
N ASN A 460 27.21 -54.91 4.27
CA ASN A 460 26.35 -55.90 4.93
C ASN A 460 25.44 -56.67 3.95
N THR A 461 25.81 -57.90 3.61
CA THR A 461 25.03 -58.83 2.75
C THR A 461 24.00 -59.66 3.52
N LYS A 462 23.97 -59.60 4.86
CA LYS A 462 23.05 -60.38 5.71
C LYS A 462 21.60 -59.84 5.65
N PRO A 463 20.56 -60.69 5.74
CA PRO A 463 19.18 -60.24 5.85
C PRO A 463 19.01 -59.40 7.13
N LEU A 464 18.35 -58.25 7.01
CA LEU A 464 18.03 -57.41 8.16
C LEU A 464 17.27 -58.24 9.19
N ASN A 465 17.69 -58.20 10.46
CA ASN A 465 16.98 -58.90 11.51
C ASN A 465 15.54 -58.33 11.60
N THR A 466 14.54 -59.15 11.30
CA THR A 466 13.12 -58.76 11.31
C THR A 466 12.69 -58.18 12.67
N LEU A 467 13.37 -58.56 13.74
CA LEU A 467 13.17 -58.00 15.08
C LEU A 467 13.58 -56.52 15.16
N VAL A 468 14.69 -56.14 14.55
CA VAL A 468 15.20 -54.75 14.55
C VAL A 468 14.28 -53.85 13.72
N LEU A 469 13.80 -54.33 12.58
CA LEU A 469 12.86 -53.60 11.73
C LEU A 469 11.51 -53.36 12.44
N ARG A 470 11.06 -54.33 13.25
CA ARG A 470 9.86 -54.20 14.07
C ARG A 470 10.04 -53.27 15.26
N ALA A 471 11.19 -53.33 15.93
CA ALA A 471 11.51 -52.39 17.00
C ALA A 471 11.54 -50.94 16.47
N PHE A 472 12.14 -50.74 15.29
CA PHE A 472 12.15 -49.46 14.60
C PHE A 472 10.74 -49.02 14.17
N GLY A 473 9.94 -49.93 13.60
CA GLY A 473 8.54 -49.69 13.25
C GLY A 473 7.67 -49.33 14.46
N LEU A 474 7.91 -49.95 15.61
CA LEU A 474 7.22 -49.65 16.87
C LEU A 474 7.58 -48.25 17.40
N GLY A 475 8.85 -47.84 17.26
CA GLY A 475 9.30 -46.50 17.59
C GLY A 475 8.67 -45.42 16.70
N ILE A 476 8.62 -45.65 15.38
CA ILE A 476 7.95 -44.75 14.42
C ILE A 476 6.45 -44.67 14.72
N LEU A 477 5.80 -45.81 14.98
CA LEU A 477 4.37 -45.85 15.32
C LEU A 477 4.07 -45.05 16.59
N TYR A 478 4.88 -45.25 17.65
CA TYR A 478 4.74 -44.51 18.90
C TYR A 478 4.89 -43.00 18.67
N TYR A 479 5.91 -42.58 17.92
CA TYR A 479 6.13 -41.17 17.62
C TYR A 479 4.99 -40.56 16.78
N GLY A 480 4.48 -41.29 15.78
CA GLY A 480 3.33 -40.87 15.00
C GLY A 480 2.06 -40.71 15.84
N ILE A 481 1.79 -41.65 16.76
CA ILE A 481 0.69 -41.53 17.73
C ILE A 481 0.88 -40.32 18.65
N MET A 482 2.11 -40.08 19.11
CA MET A 482 2.44 -38.96 19.98
C MET A 482 2.18 -37.62 19.28
N LEU A 483 2.57 -37.47 18.01
CA LEU A 483 2.25 -36.29 17.20
C LEU A 483 0.73 -36.07 17.07
N ILE A 484 -0.05 -37.11 16.79
CA ILE A 484 -1.52 -36.97 16.70
C ILE A 484 -2.12 -36.65 18.08
N SER A 485 -1.63 -37.24 19.16
CA SER A 485 -2.17 -37.02 20.50
C SER A 485 -2.06 -35.57 20.96
N THR A 486 -1.05 -34.83 20.50
CA THR A 486 -0.93 -33.39 20.79
C THR A 486 -1.99 -32.55 20.09
N LEU A 487 -2.59 -33.06 19.00
CA LEU A 487 -3.64 -32.35 18.26
C LEU A 487 -5.04 -32.67 18.77
N VAL A 488 -5.23 -33.77 19.52
CA VAL A 488 -6.54 -34.18 20.05
C VAL A 488 -7.21 -33.08 20.90
N PRO A 489 -6.51 -32.36 21.80
CA PRO A 489 -7.12 -31.24 22.54
C PRO A 489 -7.61 -30.12 21.62
N ILE A 490 -6.82 -29.78 20.58
CA ILE A 490 -7.16 -28.74 19.59
C ILE A 490 -8.40 -29.16 18.79
N VAL A 491 -8.46 -30.41 18.33
CA VAL A 491 -9.64 -30.91 17.60
C VAL A 491 -10.89 -30.88 18.47
N ARG A 492 -10.77 -31.21 19.76
CA ARG A 492 -11.89 -31.15 20.70
C ARG A 492 -12.34 -29.72 21.00
N SER A 493 -11.43 -28.74 20.98
CA SER A 493 -11.80 -27.33 21.16
C SER A 493 -12.51 -26.72 19.95
N LEU A 494 -12.49 -27.39 18.78
CA LEU A 494 -13.26 -26.95 17.60
C LEU A 494 -14.77 -27.17 17.75
N ASN A 495 -15.22 -27.90 18.79
CA ASN A 495 -16.63 -28.17 19.08
C ASN A 495 -17.43 -28.76 17.89
N LEU A 496 -16.79 -29.61 17.08
CA LEU A 496 -17.38 -30.27 15.92
C LEU A 496 -18.18 -31.51 16.33
N ASP A 497 -19.33 -31.76 15.71
CA ASP A 497 -20.13 -32.95 15.95
C ASP A 497 -20.38 -33.80 14.68
N GLY A 498 -20.36 -35.13 14.84
CA GLY A 498 -20.69 -36.11 13.81
C GLY A 498 -19.91 -35.98 12.49
N TRP A 499 -20.51 -35.34 11.49
CA TRP A 499 -19.96 -35.25 10.12
C TRP A 499 -19.01 -34.05 9.95
N GLU A 500 -19.09 -33.05 10.85
CA GLU A 500 -18.32 -31.80 10.76
C GLU A 500 -16.81 -32.02 10.93
N TYR A 501 -16.41 -33.17 11.48
CA TYR A 501 -15.01 -33.57 11.59
C TYR A 501 -14.28 -33.63 10.24
N VAL A 502 -14.98 -33.63 9.11
CA VAL A 502 -14.38 -33.45 7.78
C VAL A 502 -13.64 -32.09 7.67
N TYR A 503 -14.05 -31.07 8.42
CA TYR A 503 -13.42 -29.74 8.46
C TYR A 503 -12.29 -29.61 9.47
N THR A 504 -12.03 -30.66 10.28
CA THR A 504 -10.92 -30.69 11.24
C THR A 504 -9.58 -30.24 10.63
N PRO A 505 -9.20 -30.64 9.41
CA PRO A 505 -7.98 -30.15 8.76
C PRO A 505 -7.86 -28.63 8.69
N ILE A 506 -8.98 -27.92 8.52
CA ILE A 506 -9.01 -26.44 8.42
C ILE A 506 -8.85 -25.83 9.81
N GLY A 507 -9.60 -26.33 10.80
CA GLY A 507 -9.52 -25.84 12.17
C GLY A 507 -8.15 -26.07 12.81
N LEU A 508 -7.44 -27.12 12.41
CA LEU A 508 -6.06 -27.37 12.86
C LEU A 508 -5.08 -26.26 12.47
N ILE A 509 -5.38 -25.47 11.44
CA ILE A 509 -4.47 -24.43 10.95
C ILE A 509 -4.41 -23.22 11.91
N SER A 510 -5.41 -23.01 12.78
CA SER A 510 -5.41 -21.94 13.79
C SER A 510 -5.06 -22.49 15.19
N PRO A 511 -4.01 -22.01 15.88
CA PRO A 511 -3.63 -22.53 17.19
C PRO A 511 -4.53 -22.07 18.34
N GLU A 512 -5.22 -20.92 18.25
CA GLU A 512 -5.99 -20.33 19.37
C GLU A 512 -7.49 -20.14 19.10
N GLY A 513 -7.97 -20.48 17.91
CA GLY A 513 -9.33 -20.16 17.48
C GLY A 513 -9.50 -18.66 17.20
N ILE A 514 -10.05 -18.35 16.03
CA ILE A 514 -10.55 -17.04 15.57
C ILE A 514 -9.53 -15.87 15.47
N ASN A 515 -8.40 -15.87 16.19
CA ASN A 515 -7.49 -14.71 16.30
C ASN A 515 -6.49 -14.52 15.13
N GLY A 516 -6.81 -14.98 13.92
CA GLY A 516 -6.23 -14.47 12.68
C GLY A 516 -4.76 -14.79 12.35
N GLU A 517 -3.96 -15.39 13.25
CA GLU A 517 -2.60 -15.86 12.90
C GLU A 517 -2.57 -17.35 12.52
N LEU A 518 -2.10 -17.61 11.30
CA LEU A 518 -2.11 -18.93 10.67
C LEU A 518 -0.87 -19.75 11.06
N TYR A 519 -1.07 -20.90 11.69
CA TYR A 519 0.00 -21.86 12.00
C TYR A 519 -0.19 -23.16 11.20
N PHE A 520 0.27 -23.16 9.94
CA PHE A 520 0.23 -24.34 9.04
C PHE A 520 0.96 -25.57 9.61
N GLY A 521 1.78 -25.38 10.65
CA GLY A 521 2.53 -26.44 11.34
C GLY A 521 1.65 -27.54 11.93
N ASN A 522 0.49 -27.21 12.50
CA ASN A 522 -0.40 -28.20 13.14
C ASN A 522 -1.03 -29.16 12.12
N PHE A 523 -1.45 -28.64 10.97
CA PHE A 523 -1.95 -29.48 9.88
C PHE A 523 -0.84 -30.37 9.29
N LEU A 524 0.36 -29.80 9.08
CA LEU A 524 1.53 -30.59 8.66
C LEU A 524 1.87 -31.67 9.68
N GLN A 525 1.77 -31.36 10.97
CA GLN A 525 2.00 -32.31 12.05
C GLN A 525 0.95 -33.43 12.05
N ALA A 526 -0.32 -33.13 11.75
CA ALA A 526 -1.37 -34.13 11.59
C ALA A 526 -1.04 -35.08 10.43
N LEU A 527 -0.68 -34.51 9.28
CA LEU A 527 -0.33 -35.26 8.07
C LEU A 527 0.92 -36.13 8.29
N LEU A 528 1.95 -35.58 8.94
CA LEU A 528 3.16 -36.31 9.32
C LEU A 528 2.85 -37.42 10.32
N GLY A 529 2.01 -37.16 11.33
CA GLY A 529 1.58 -38.14 12.32
C GLY A 529 0.87 -39.32 11.66
N ILE A 530 -0.09 -39.05 10.78
CA ILE A 530 -0.81 -40.10 10.01
C ILE A 530 0.18 -40.89 9.14
N ALA A 531 1.09 -40.21 8.44
CA ALA A 531 2.09 -40.85 7.59
C ALA A 531 3.02 -41.78 8.40
N LEU A 532 3.48 -41.35 9.57
CA LEU A 532 4.33 -42.14 10.45
C LEU A 532 3.58 -43.32 11.07
N ILE A 533 2.31 -43.17 11.42
CA ILE A 533 1.48 -44.30 11.89
C ILE A 533 1.35 -45.36 10.80
N LEU A 534 0.98 -44.96 9.57
CA LEU A 534 0.88 -45.86 8.43
C LEU A 534 2.20 -46.57 8.15
N LEU A 535 3.31 -45.84 8.21
CA LEU A 535 4.65 -46.37 8.01
C LEU A 535 5.10 -47.31 9.15
N GLY A 536 4.78 -46.98 10.40
CA GLY A 536 5.09 -47.82 11.57
C GLY A 536 4.32 -49.14 11.53
N LEU A 537 3.02 -49.10 11.21
CA LEU A 537 2.20 -50.29 10.96
C LEU A 537 2.79 -51.14 9.82
N LEU A 538 3.28 -50.50 8.76
CA LEU A 538 3.93 -51.19 7.66
C LEU A 538 5.15 -52.00 8.10
N PHE A 539 6.07 -51.40 8.86
CA PHE A 539 7.26 -52.09 9.35
C PHE A 539 6.95 -53.24 10.32
N LEU A 540 5.85 -53.14 11.10
CA LEU A 540 5.41 -54.21 12.00
C LEU A 540 4.88 -55.45 11.25
N THR A 541 4.29 -55.27 10.06
CA THR A 541 3.66 -56.34 9.26
C THR A 541 4.63 -57.16 8.39
N THR A 542 5.93 -56.88 8.43
CA THR A 542 6.98 -57.43 7.56
C THR A 542 7.27 -58.95 7.64
N ARG A 543 6.45 -59.77 8.31
CA ARG A 543 6.92 -61.10 8.73
C ARG A 543 7.05 -62.19 7.66
N LYS A 544 6.19 -62.26 6.64
CA LYS A 544 6.30 -63.27 5.57
C LYS A 544 5.58 -62.74 4.33
N PHE A 545 6.27 -62.74 3.18
CA PHE A 545 5.81 -62.42 1.81
C PHE A 545 4.46 -61.71 1.65
N PHE A 546 4.48 -60.47 1.13
CA PHE A 546 3.47 -59.74 0.33
C PHE A 546 2.04 -60.34 0.23
N LEU A 547 1.41 -60.68 1.36
CA LEU A 547 0.11 -61.34 1.36
C LEU A 547 -1.00 -60.29 1.24
N LYS A 548 -1.90 -60.51 0.29
CA LYS A 548 -3.18 -59.80 0.17
C LYS A 548 -3.94 -59.95 1.48
N ARG A 549 -4.33 -58.83 2.10
CA ARG A 549 -5.15 -58.86 3.32
C ARG A 549 -6.57 -58.42 2.96
N GLU A 550 -7.55 -59.23 3.32
CA GLU A 550 -8.95 -58.90 3.15
C GLU A 550 -9.39 -58.14 4.41
N VAL A 551 -9.72 -56.86 4.25
CA VAL A 551 -10.26 -56.03 5.33
C VAL A 551 -11.76 -56.00 5.16
N VAL A 552 -12.48 -56.63 6.10
CA VAL A 552 -13.93 -56.58 6.15
C VAL A 552 -14.32 -55.30 6.89
N LEU A 553 -14.95 -54.35 6.20
CA LEU A 553 -15.43 -53.13 6.85
C LEU A 553 -16.66 -53.47 7.70
N PRO A 554 -16.66 -53.16 9.01
CA PRO A 554 -17.69 -53.61 9.94
C PRO A 554 -19.08 -53.04 9.64
N PHE A 555 -19.18 -51.95 8.87
CA PHE A 555 -20.43 -51.21 8.69
C PHE A 555 -21.31 -51.65 7.50
N ARG A 556 -20.83 -52.50 6.57
CA ARG A 556 -21.64 -52.94 5.41
C ARG A 556 -21.36 -54.35 4.86
N GLY A 557 -20.54 -55.17 5.53
CA GLY A 557 -20.17 -56.50 5.00
C GLY A 557 -19.36 -56.46 3.69
N ILE A 558 -18.88 -55.27 3.29
CA ILE A 558 -18.04 -55.10 2.10
C ILE A 558 -16.64 -55.63 2.46
N THR A 559 -16.25 -56.71 1.78
CA THR A 559 -14.91 -57.27 1.86
C THR A 559 -13.99 -56.51 0.91
N VAL A 560 -13.26 -55.53 1.46
CA VAL A 560 -12.28 -54.77 0.68
C VAL A 560 -10.95 -55.53 0.72
N LYS A 561 -10.58 -56.15 -0.40
CA LYS A 561 -9.24 -56.75 -0.56
C LYS A 561 -8.23 -55.63 -0.73
N TRP A 562 -7.43 -55.34 0.30
CA TRP A 562 -6.45 -54.25 0.25
C TRP A 562 -5.03 -54.81 0.35
N ASN A 563 -4.19 -54.50 -0.65
CA ASN A 563 -2.76 -54.81 -0.61
C ASN A 563 -1.94 -53.52 -0.45
N PHE A 564 -1.54 -53.24 0.79
CA PHE A 564 -0.73 -52.07 1.12
C PHE A 564 0.63 -52.01 0.38
N TRP A 565 1.21 -53.16 0.01
CA TRP A 565 2.53 -53.21 -0.63
C TRP A 565 2.51 -52.89 -2.13
N ASP A 566 1.32 -52.93 -2.74
CA ASP A 566 1.12 -52.54 -4.15
C ASP A 566 0.92 -51.02 -4.31
N VAL A 567 0.80 -50.29 -3.19
CA VAL A 567 0.70 -48.82 -3.22
C VAL A 567 1.97 -48.25 -3.85
N ARG A 568 1.77 -47.30 -4.79
CA ARG A 568 2.81 -46.53 -5.44
C ARG A 568 2.85 -45.15 -4.80
N PRO A 569 3.74 -44.88 -3.83
CA PRO A 569 3.65 -43.67 -2.99
C PRO A 569 3.70 -42.37 -3.82
N MET A 570 4.59 -42.29 -4.81
CA MET A 570 4.70 -41.14 -5.69
C MET A 570 3.43 -40.91 -6.53
N ASN A 571 2.84 -41.98 -7.03
CA ASN A 571 1.57 -41.91 -7.77
C ASN A 571 0.42 -41.49 -6.85
N ALA A 572 0.37 -42.00 -5.62
CA ALA A 572 -0.68 -41.64 -4.66
C ALA A 572 -0.64 -40.13 -4.32
N VAL A 573 0.55 -39.59 -4.00
CA VAL A 573 0.71 -38.14 -3.72
C VAL A 573 0.28 -37.29 -4.92
N ALA A 574 0.75 -37.65 -6.12
CA ALA A 574 0.38 -36.92 -7.31
C ALA A 574 -1.11 -37.05 -7.67
N THR A 575 -1.75 -38.19 -7.35
CA THR A 575 -3.19 -38.40 -7.57
C THR A 575 -4.03 -37.56 -6.61
N VAL A 576 -3.69 -37.55 -5.33
CA VAL A 576 -4.36 -36.69 -4.34
C VAL A 576 -4.27 -35.22 -4.76
N TYR A 577 -3.09 -34.76 -5.16
CA TYR A 577 -2.90 -33.40 -5.65
C TYR A 577 -3.79 -33.12 -6.88
N THR A 578 -3.72 -33.95 -7.92
CA THR A 578 -4.48 -33.68 -9.15
C THR A 578 -5.98 -33.71 -8.92
N ASP A 579 -6.45 -34.63 -8.07
CA ASP A 579 -7.88 -34.77 -7.78
C ASP A 579 -8.37 -33.60 -6.93
N LEU A 580 -7.54 -33.08 -6.02
CA LEU A 580 -7.88 -31.90 -5.23
C LEU A 580 -8.02 -30.66 -6.13
N PHE A 581 -7.02 -30.35 -6.95
CA PHE A 581 -6.98 -29.10 -7.73
C PHE A 581 -7.88 -29.12 -8.98
N ARG A 582 -8.15 -30.28 -9.59
CA ARG A 582 -9.06 -30.38 -10.75
C ARG A 582 -10.53 -30.44 -10.37
N ASN A 583 -10.86 -30.95 -9.17
CA ASN A 583 -12.25 -31.12 -8.73
C ASN A 583 -12.70 -30.01 -7.77
N THR A 584 -11.95 -28.92 -7.65
CA THR A 584 -12.36 -27.75 -6.84
C THR A 584 -12.42 -26.50 -7.72
N PRO A 585 -13.41 -25.61 -7.53
CA PRO A 585 -13.51 -24.38 -8.32
C PRO A 585 -12.29 -23.48 -8.13
N LEU A 586 -11.75 -22.97 -9.24
CA LEU A 586 -10.56 -22.11 -9.22
C LEU A 586 -10.78 -20.83 -8.40
N LEU A 587 -11.97 -20.22 -8.46
CA LEU A 587 -12.30 -19.05 -7.64
C LEU A 587 -12.14 -19.31 -6.13
N VAL A 588 -12.57 -20.49 -5.66
CA VAL A 588 -12.41 -20.90 -4.25
C VAL A 588 -10.94 -21.13 -3.94
N GLN A 589 -10.17 -21.67 -4.88
CA GLN A 589 -8.71 -21.82 -4.71
C GLN A 589 -8.03 -20.46 -4.56
N PHE A 590 -8.40 -19.45 -5.36
CA PHE A 590 -7.90 -18.07 -5.21
C PHE A 590 -8.16 -17.53 -3.80
N LEU A 591 -9.41 -17.57 -3.35
CA LEU A 591 -9.81 -17.11 -2.02
C LEU A 591 -9.07 -17.86 -0.91
N PHE A 592 -9.00 -19.19 -1.01
CA PHE A 592 -8.38 -20.02 0.02
C PHE A 592 -6.86 -19.86 0.05
N ILE A 593 -6.19 -19.72 -1.08
CA ILE A 593 -4.73 -19.51 -1.16
C ILE A 593 -4.35 -18.12 -0.63
N HIS A 594 -5.18 -17.10 -0.92
CA HIS A 594 -4.90 -15.73 -0.50
C HIS A 594 -5.31 -15.46 0.95
N PHE A 595 -6.57 -15.69 1.33
CA PHE A 595 -7.06 -15.39 2.67
C PHE A 595 -6.87 -16.55 3.66
N GLY A 596 -7.00 -17.79 3.19
CA GLY A 596 -6.90 -18.99 4.03
C GLY A 596 -5.45 -19.33 4.39
N ILE A 597 -4.64 -19.68 3.40
CA ILE A 597 -3.24 -20.06 3.61
C ILE A 597 -2.31 -18.84 3.70
N GLN A 598 -2.70 -17.69 3.16
CA GLN A 598 -1.88 -16.48 3.13
C GLN A 598 -0.52 -16.71 2.45
N PHE A 599 -0.52 -17.44 1.33
CA PHE A 599 0.71 -17.75 0.56
C PHE A 599 1.55 -16.51 0.24
N GLY A 600 0.90 -15.37 -0.04
CA GLY A 600 1.58 -14.09 -0.26
C GLY A 600 2.41 -13.63 0.94
N LYS A 601 1.89 -13.77 2.17
CA LYS A 601 2.63 -13.43 3.40
C LYS A 601 3.73 -14.43 3.71
N ILE A 602 3.46 -15.74 3.53
CA ILE A 602 4.40 -16.81 3.90
C ILE A 602 5.62 -16.87 2.96
N LEU A 603 5.42 -16.64 1.66
CA LEU A 603 6.49 -16.72 0.66
C LEU A 603 6.95 -15.36 0.13
N GLY A 604 6.03 -14.39 -0.01
CA GLY A 604 6.34 -13.06 -0.53
C GLY A 604 7.23 -12.29 0.43
N ASP A 605 6.78 -12.06 1.66
CA ASP A 605 7.49 -11.22 2.63
C ASP A 605 8.93 -11.75 2.92
N PRO A 606 9.18 -13.04 3.23
CA PRO A 606 10.54 -13.54 3.42
C PRO A 606 11.35 -13.58 2.11
N GLY A 607 10.71 -13.88 0.99
CA GLY A 607 11.37 -13.91 -0.32
C GLY A 607 11.85 -12.53 -0.76
N ALA A 608 11.06 -11.50 -0.50
CA ALA A 608 11.43 -10.12 -0.76
C ALA A 608 12.57 -9.68 0.17
N ALA A 609 12.49 -10.01 1.46
CA ALA A 609 13.53 -9.72 2.44
C ALA A 609 14.87 -10.39 2.09
N MET A 610 14.85 -11.61 1.53
CA MET A 610 16.07 -12.29 1.06
C MET A 610 16.76 -11.59 -0.13
N LEU A 611 16.05 -10.70 -0.82
CA LEU A 611 16.52 -9.94 -1.98
C LEU A 611 16.71 -8.44 -1.66
N GLU A 612 16.61 -8.04 -0.39
CA GLU A 612 16.94 -6.69 0.04
C GLU A 612 18.43 -6.38 -0.20
N GLY A 613 18.71 -5.26 -0.86
CA GLY A 613 20.07 -4.84 -1.23
C GLY A 613 20.64 -5.45 -2.52
N GLU A 614 19.90 -6.32 -3.20
CA GLU A 614 20.31 -6.85 -4.52
C GLU A 614 20.23 -5.78 -5.61
N THR A 615 21.18 -5.78 -6.56
CA THR A 615 21.28 -4.77 -7.63
C THR A 615 20.99 -5.33 -9.02
N ASN A 616 20.90 -6.66 -9.16
CA ASN A 616 20.55 -7.29 -10.42
C ASN A 616 19.10 -6.93 -10.82
N PHE A 617 18.94 -6.28 -11.97
CA PHE A 617 17.66 -5.86 -12.52
C PHE A 617 16.56 -6.94 -12.47
N VAL A 618 16.89 -8.19 -12.80
CA VAL A 618 15.91 -9.29 -12.78
C VAL A 618 15.47 -9.65 -11.36
N LEU A 619 16.40 -9.64 -10.40
CA LEU A 619 16.11 -9.96 -9.00
C LEU A 619 15.38 -8.82 -8.31
N VAL A 620 15.74 -7.57 -8.59
CA VAL A 620 15.02 -6.37 -8.12
C VAL A 620 13.59 -6.38 -8.65
N TYR A 621 13.39 -6.68 -9.93
CA TYR A 621 12.05 -6.80 -10.50
C TYR A 621 11.24 -7.90 -9.80
N ILE A 622 11.81 -9.10 -9.59
CA ILE A 622 11.12 -10.19 -8.89
C ILE A 622 10.75 -9.76 -7.47
N ARG A 623 11.63 -9.06 -6.76
CA ARG A 623 11.38 -8.53 -5.42
C ARG A 623 10.20 -7.56 -5.41
N ASP A 624 10.31 -6.46 -6.15
CA ASP A 624 9.37 -5.32 -6.06
C ASP A 624 8.04 -5.60 -6.75
N MET A 625 8.06 -6.33 -7.86
CA MET A 625 6.91 -6.45 -8.75
C MET A 625 6.14 -7.76 -8.58
N ILE A 626 6.76 -8.77 -7.97
CA ILE A 626 6.14 -10.09 -7.74
C ILE A 626 6.03 -10.37 -6.26
N LEU A 627 7.14 -10.35 -5.52
CA LEU A 627 7.17 -10.81 -4.13
C LEU A 627 6.59 -9.80 -3.14
N ALA A 628 6.74 -8.50 -3.42
CA ALA A 628 6.16 -7.44 -2.57
C ALA A 628 4.62 -7.39 -2.65
N ASP A 629 4.03 -7.71 -3.80
CA ASP A 629 2.57 -7.78 -3.94
C ASP A 629 2.04 -9.17 -3.55
N ARG A 630 1.47 -9.24 -2.34
CA ARG A 630 0.87 -10.47 -1.79
C ARG A 630 -0.23 -11.03 -2.69
N ALA A 631 -1.04 -10.19 -3.34
CA ALA A 631 -2.12 -10.63 -4.22
C ALA A 631 -1.56 -11.19 -5.54
N CYS A 632 -0.47 -10.62 -6.04
CA CYS A 632 0.28 -11.14 -7.20
C CYS A 632 0.80 -12.56 -6.93
N VAL A 633 1.50 -12.77 -5.82
CA VAL A 633 2.03 -14.08 -5.42
C VAL A 633 0.89 -15.10 -5.30
N SER A 634 -0.17 -14.77 -4.56
CA SER A 634 -1.32 -15.66 -4.40
C SER A 634 -1.97 -16.02 -5.74
N SER A 635 -2.06 -15.07 -6.67
CA SER A 635 -2.63 -15.30 -8.01
C SER A 635 -1.77 -16.23 -8.86
N ILE A 636 -0.45 -16.05 -8.83
CA ILE A 636 0.51 -16.93 -9.52
C ILE A 636 0.41 -18.36 -8.99
N PHE A 637 0.33 -18.53 -7.67
CA PHE A 637 0.21 -19.86 -7.06
C PHE A 637 -1.16 -20.48 -7.32
N ALA A 638 -2.27 -19.73 -7.24
CA ALA A 638 -3.60 -20.25 -7.55
C ALA A 638 -3.70 -20.75 -9.00
N LEU A 639 -3.25 -19.93 -9.96
CA LEU A 639 -3.22 -20.31 -11.38
C LEU A 639 -2.24 -21.47 -11.63
N GLY A 640 -1.04 -21.40 -11.06
CA GLY A 640 0.00 -22.41 -11.29
C GLY A 640 -0.31 -23.76 -10.67
N LEU A 641 -0.86 -23.81 -9.46
CA LEU A 641 -1.27 -25.07 -8.82
C LEU A 641 -2.46 -25.69 -9.57
N ASN A 642 -3.46 -24.89 -9.94
CA ASN A 642 -4.58 -25.39 -10.73
C ASN A 642 -4.11 -25.94 -12.08
N SER A 643 -3.37 -25.11 -12.83
CA SER A 643 -2.85 -25.47 -14.15
C SER A 643 -1.93 -26.68 -14.08
N GLY A 644 -1.08 -26.79 -13.06
CA GLY A 644 -0.18 -27.94 -12.89
C GLY A 644 -0.91 -29.27 -12.76
N ALA A 645 -2.09 -29.28 -12.17
CA ALA A 645 -2.92 -30.49 -12.08
C ALA A 645 -3.49 -30.90 -13.45
N TYR A 646 -3.97 -29.96 -14.27
CA TYR A 646 -4.44 -30.24 -15.63
C TYR A 646 -3.30 -30.62 -16.58
N GLN A 647 -2.16 -29.94 -16.47
CA GLN A 647 -0.96 -30.23 -17.25
C GLN A 647 -0.40 -31.62 -16.91
N CYS A 648 -0.42 -32.03 -15.64
CA CYS A 648 -0.04 -33.39 -15.22
C CYS A 648 -0.86 -34.46 -15.97
N GLU A 649 -2.18 -34.32 -16.02
CA GLU A 649 -3.05 -35.29 -16.70
C GLU A 649 -2.88 -35.29 -18.22
N THR A 650 -2.64 -34.12 -18.79
CA THR A 650 -2.35 -33.96 -20.22
C THR A 650 -1.04 -34.66 -20.59
N ILE A 651 0.03 -34.42 -19.83
CA ILE A 651 1.35 -35.05 -20.06
C ILE A 651 1.26 -36.55 -19.80
N ARG A 652 0.59 -36.98 -18.73
CA ARG A 652 0.37 -38.40 -18.42
C ARG A 652 -0.41 -39.09 -19.55
N GLY A 653 -1.45 -38.46 -20.06
CA GLY A 653 -2.25 -38.94 -21.20
C GLY A 653 -1.40 -39.08 -22.46
N ALA A 654 -0.54 -38.09 -22.73
CA ALA A 654 0.39 -38.13 -23.87
C ALA A 654 1.44 -39.24 -23.74
N ILE A 655 1.97 -39.49 -22.54
CA ILE A 655 2.88 -40.63 -22.28
C ILE A 655 2.14 -41.96 -22.50
N ALA A 656 0.91 -42.07 -22.02
CA ALA A 656 0.08 -43.27 -22.16
C ALA A 656 -0.37 -43.55 -23.60
N ALA A 657 -0.43 -42.52 -24.46
CA ALA A 657 -0.74 -42.67 -25.88
C ALA A 657 0.38 -43.37 -26.67
N ILE A 658 1.60 -43.42 -26.14
CA ILE A 658 2.73 -44.07 -26.79
C ILE A 658 2.67 -45.58 -26.54
N PRO A 659 2.73 -46.44 -27.57
CA PRO A 659 2.69 -47.89 -27.41
C PRO A 659 3.78 -48.42 -26.45
N SER A 660 3.39 -49.29 -25.50
CA SER A 660 4.30 -49.85 -24.50
C SER A 660 5.46 -50.65 -25.10
N GLY A 661 5.28 -51.20 -26.31
CA GLY A 661 6.33 -51.90 -27.05
C GLY A 661 7.60 -51.06 -27.28
N GLN A 662 7.50 -49.72 -27.34
CA GLN A 662 8.67 -48.83 -27.42
C GLN A 662 9.49 -48.86 -26.12
N MET A 663 8.82 -48.94 -24.97
CA MET A 663 9.47 -49.07 -23.66
C MET A 663 10.13 -50.45 -23.51
N GLU A 664 9.47 -51.50 -23.98
CA GLU A 664 9.99 -52.87 -23.97
C GLU A 664 11.20 -53.02 -24.90
N ALA A 665 11.10 -52.51 -26.14
CA ALA A 665 12.20 -52.52 -27.11
C ALA A 665 13.43 -51.75 -26.61
N GLY A 666 13.25 -50.57 -26.01
CA GLY A 666 14.33 -49.80 -25.40
C GLY A 666 15.06 -50.59 -24.31
N ARG A 667 14.31 -51.32 -23.47
CA ARG A 667 14.89 -52.19 -22.45
C ARG A 667 15.58 -53.41 -23.05
N SER A 668 15.07 -53.97 -24.14
CA SER A 668 15.69 -55.11 -24.84
C SER A 668 17.05 -54.76 -25.46
N ILE A 669 17.27 -53.50 -25.86
CA ILE A 669 18.56 -53.01 -26.37
C ILE A 669 19.50 -52.49 -25.27
N GLY A 670 19.16 -52.70 -23.98
CA GLY A 670 20.01 -52.38 -22.83
C GLY A 670 19.83 -50.97 -22.26
N LEU A 671 18.86 -50.17 -22.72
CA LEU A 671 18.56 -48.89 -22.07
C LEU A 671 17.86 -49.11 -20.73
N ASN A 672 18.28 -48.35 -19.71
CA ASN A 672 17.57 -48.30 -18.44
C ASN A 672 16.24 -47.52 -18.58
N TYR A 673 15.35 -47.66 -17.60
CA TYR A 673 14.02 -47.01 -17.67
C TYR A 673 14.10 -45.49 -17.88
N MET A 674 15.03 -44.80 -17.20
CA MET A 674 15.20 -43.36 -17.32
C MET A 674 15.74 -42.95 -18.69
N GLN A 675 16.64 -43.76 -19.26
CA GLN A 675 17.17 -43.58 -20.60
C GLN A 675 16.08 -43.82 -21.66
N THR A 676 15.32 -44.90 -21.56
CA THR A 676 14.19 -45.18 -22.47
C THR A 676 13.13 -44.09 -22.35
N MET A 677 12.80 -43.66 -21.14
CA MET A 677 11.85 -42.57 -20.90
C MET A 677 12.35 -41.25 -21.50
N GLY A 678 13.59 -40.86 -21.25
CA GLY A 678 14.15 -39.57 -21.71
C GLY A 678 14.49 -39.51 -23.20
N LEU A 679 15.00 -40.59 -23.78
CA LEU A 679 15.49 -40.61 -25.17
C LEU A 679 14.43 -41.00 -26.19
N ILE A 680 13.45 -41.83 -25.80
CA ILE A 680 12.47 -42.41 -26.73
C ILE A 680 11.07 -41.89 -26.45
N ILE A 681 10.57 -42.01 -25.21
CA ILE A 681 9.17 -41.75 -24.88
C ILE A 681 8.87 -40.25 -24.75
N MET A 682 9.60 -39.52 -23.89
CA MET A 682 9.36 -38.10 -23.61
C MET A 682 9.41 -37.20 -24.86
N PRO A 683 10.37 -37.36 -25.81
CA PRO A 683 10.40 -36.54 -27.01
C PRO A 683 9.14 -36.69 -27.89
N GLN A 684 8.51 -37.87 -27.89
CA GLN A 684 7.25 -38.12 -28.59
C GLN A 684 6.06 -37.59 -27.78
N ALA A 685 6.05 -37.84 -26.46
CA ALA A 685 4.97 -37.42 -25.57
C ALA A 685 4.82 -35.89 -25.56
N ILE A 686 5.94 -35.15 -25.55
CA ILE A 686 5.94 -33.69 -25.61
C ILE A 686 5.23 -33.20 -26.88
N ARG A 687 5.48 -33.84 -28.03
CA ARG A 687 4.84 -33.42 -29.29
C ARG A 687 3.35 -33.73 -29.33
N ILE A 688 2.91 -34.80 -28.64
CA ILE A 688 1.49 -35.14 -28.47
C ILE A 688 0.80 -34.17 -27.50
N CYS A 689 1.49 -33.69 -26.47
CA CYS A 689 0.90 -32.79 -25.47
C CYS A 689 0.89 -31.31 -25.87
N ILE A 690 1.68 -30.86 -26.86
CA ILE A 690 1.71 -29.45 -27.29
C ILE A 690 0.31 -28.89 -27.62
N PRO A 691 -0.54 -29.55 -28.43
CA PRO A 691 -1.87 -29.03 -28.75
C PRO A 691 -2.78 -28.84 -27.51
N PRO A 692 -3.03 -29.86 -26.66
CA PRO A 692 -3.86 -29.69 -25.48
C PRO A 692 -3.24 -28.73 -24.45
N MET A 693 -1.91 -28.69 -24.33
CA MET A 693 -1.25 -27.68 -23.50
C MET A 693 -1.48 -26.26 -23.99
N GLY A 694 -1.47 -26.04 -25.31
CA GLY A 694 -1.79 -24.73 -25.90
C GLY A 694 -3.20 -24.26 -25.51
N ASN A 695 -4.18 -25.18 -25.54
CA ASN A 695 -5.53 -24.86 -25.10
C ASN A 695 -5.57 -24.48 -23.60
N GLU A 696 -4.82 -25.19 -22.76
CA GLU A 696 -4.69 -24.83 -21.34
C GLU A 696 -4.00 -23.48 -21.11
N MET A 697 -3.05 -23.08 -21.96
CA MET A 697 -2.45 -21.75 -21.88
C MET A 697 -3.48 -20.64 -22.15
N VAL A 698 -4.38 -20.84 -23.12
CA VAL A 698 -5.47 -19.89 -23.39
C VAL A 698 -6.47 -19.86 -22.23
N ASN A 699 -6.82 -21.03 -21.66
CA ASN A 699 -7.67 -21.10 -20.47
C ASN A 699 -7.07 -20.36 -19.28
N LEU A 700 -5.73 -20.42 -19.10
CA LEU A 700 -5.04 -19.73 -18.02
C LEU A 700 -5.16 -18.20 -18.15
N VAL A 701 -5.06 -17.67 -19.37
CA VAL A 701 -5.31 -16.25 -19.65
C VAL A 701 -6.74 -15.86 -19.27
N LEU A 702 -7.75 -16.65 -19.67
CA LEU A 702 -9.15 -16.35 -19.35
C LEU A 702 -9.42 -16.43 -17.83
N ASN A 703 -8.86 -17.45 -17.17
CA ASN A 703 -9.00 -17.67 -15.74
C ASN A 703 -8.24 -16.65 -14.88
N SER A 704 -7.29 -15.90 -15.46
CA SER A 704 -6.59 -14.83 -14.76
C SER A 704 -7.53 -13.72 -14.27
N SER A 705 -8.68 -13.54 -14.91
CA SER A 705 -9.74 -12.61 -14.48
C SER A 705 -10.21 -12.86 -13.05
N LEU A 706 -10.12 -14.10 -12.54
CA LEU A 706 -10.51 -14.45 -11.17
C LEU A 706 -9.62 -13.80 -10.10
N ALA A 707 -8.42 -13.33 -10.47
CA ALA A 707 -7.52 -12.61 -9.57
C ALA A 707 -8.11 -11.29 -9.07
N MET A 708 -9.10 -10.72 -9.77
CA MET A 708 -9.82 -9.52 -9.32
C MET A 708 -10.42 -9.67 -7.92
N VAL A 709 -10.80 -10.89 -7.55
CA VAL A 709 -11.48 -11.21 -6.29
C VAL A 709 -10.54 -11.10 -5.09
N VAL A 710 -9.24 -11.30 -5.29
CA VAL A 710 -8.22 -11.23 -4.22
C VAL A 710 -7.51 -9.88 -4.16
N GLY A 711 -8.04 -8.84 -4.78
CA GLY A 711 -7.38 -7.52 -4.74
C GLY A 711 -6.52 -7.19 -5.95
N TYR A 712 -6.16 -8.17 -6.78
CA TYR A 712 -5.12 -7.98 -7.79
C TYR A 712 -5.61 -7.18 -9.00
N ALA A 713 -4.95 -6.08 -9.31
CA ALA A 713 -5.31 -5.09 -10.34
C ALA A 713 -5.00 -5.54 -11.77
N GLU A 714 -5.49 -6.71 -12.14
CA GLU A 714 -5.46 -7.21 -13.53
C GLU A 714 -6.53 -6.55 -14.41
N LEU A 715 -6.53 -6.86 -15.70
CA LEU A 715 -7.37 -6.24 -16.73
C LEU A 715 -8.87 -6.16 -16.38
N THR A 716 -9.50 -7.22 -15.87
CA THR A 716 -10.93 -7.18 -15.48
C THR A 716 -11.15 -6.26 -14.28
N ARG A 717 -10.25 -6.30 -13.29
CA ARG A 717 -10.31 -5.40 -12.13
C ARG A 717 -10.10 -3.94 -12.53
N LYS A 718 -9.16 -3.63 -13.43
CA LYS A 718 -8.97 -2.26 -13.94
C LYS A 718 -10.23 -1.76 -14.65
N GLY A 719 -10.89 -2.60 -15.45
CA GLY A 719 -12.21 -2.29 -16.02
C GLY A 719 -13.28 -2.02 -14.95
N ARG A 720 -13.31 -2.81 -13.87
CA ARG A 720 -14.21 -2.57 -12.73
C ARG A 720 -13.92 -1.24 -12.03
N LEU A 721 -12.65 -0.87 -11.87
CA LEU A 721 -12.25 0.42 -11.26
C LEU A 721 -12.66 1.59 -12.15
N ILE A 722 -12.41 1.51 -13.46
CA ILE A 722 -12.88 2.52 -14.43
C ILE A 722 -14.40 2.65 -14.36
N ASN A 723 -15.13 1.52 -14.33
CA ASN A 723 -16.58 1.53 -14.24
C ASN A 723 -17.10 2.11 -12.90
N ALA A 724 -16.39 1.89 -11.80
CA ALA A 724 -16.79 2.41 -10.49
C ALA A 724 -16.74 3.94 -10.42
N VAL A 725 -15.85 4.57 -11.19
CA VAL A 725 -15.70 6.03 -11.25
C VAL A 725 -16.55 6.65 -12.36
N THR A 726 -16.58 6.03 -13.53
CA THR A 726 -17.19 6.61 -14.75
C THR A 726 -18.63 6.17 -14.99
N PHE A 727 -19.07 5.06 -14.39
CA PHE A 727 -20.35 4.39 -14.66
C PHE A 727 -20.60 4.01 -16.14
N GLN A 728 -19.58 4.12 -17.01
CA GLN A 728 -19.65 3.78 -18.43
C GLN A 728 -19.41 2.27 -18.67
N ILE A 729 -20.37 1.44 -18.26
CA ILE A 729 -20.28 -0.03 -18.28
C ILE A 729 -19.93 -0.56 -19.68
N PHE A 730 -20.62 -0.08 -20.71
CA PHE A 730 -20.44 -0.58 -22.08
C PHE A 730 -19.03 -0.32 -22.60
N TRP A 731 -18.49 0.88 -22.36
CA TRP A 731 -17.17 1.27 -22.85
C TRP A 731 -16.06 0.61 -22.04
N ALA A 732 -16.17 0.61 -20.71
CA ALA A 732 -15.18 -0.01 -19.82
C ALA A 732 -15.03 -1.51 -20.13
N TYR A 733 -16.12 -2.26 -20.11
CA TYR A 733 -16.06 -3.71 -20.34
C TYR A 733 -15.89 -4.06 -21.83
N GLY A 734 -16.31 -3.19 -22.76
CA GLY A 734 -16.03 -3.34 -24.18
C GLY A 734 -14.54 -3.33 -24.49
N MET A 735 -13.79 -2.39 -23.90
CA MET A 735 -12.32 -2.35 -24.06
C MET A 735 -11.61 -3.50 -23.36
N VAL A 736 -12.07 -3.92 -22.17
CA VAL A 736 -11.57 -5.12 -21.49
C VAL A 736 -11.77 -6.36 -22.36
N LEU A 737 -12.95 -6.54 -22.95
CA LEU A 737 -13.28 -7.65 -23.85
C LEU A 737 -12.34 -7.68 -25.07
N VAL A 738 -12.17 -6.54 -25.75
CA VAL A 738 -11.25 -6.41 -26.89
C VAL A 738 -9.82 -6.74 -26.48
N SER A 739 -9.38 -6.26 -25.31
CA SER A 739 -8.03 -6.51 -24.80
C SER A 739 -7.77 -8.00 -24.53
N TYR A 740 -8.69 -8.69 -23.84
CA TYR A 740 -8.59 -10.15 -23.67
C TYR A 740 -8.60 -10.89 -25.00
N PHE A 741 -9.44 -10.48 -25.93
CA PHE A 741 -9.52 -11.09 -27.25
C PHE A 741 -8.21 -10.94 -28.03
N VAL A 742 -7.59 -9.76 -28.02
CA VAL A 742 -6.29 -9.54 -28.66
C VAL A 742 -5.22 -10.45 -28.05
N VAL A 743 -5.15 -10.56 -26.72
CA VAL A 743 -4.17 -11.44 -26.04
C VAL A 743 -4.41 -12.90 -26.37
N THR A 744 -5.64 -13.37 -26.23
CA THR A 744 -5.98 -14.79 -26.46
C THR A 744 -5.86 -15.16 -27.94
N TRP A 745 -6.27 -14.29 -28.86
CA TRP A 745 -6.09 -14.48 -30.30
C TRP A 745 -4.61 -14.57 -30.65
N THR A 746 -3.79 -13.60 -30.22
CA THR A 746 -2.36 -13.58 -30.54
C THR A 746 -1.65 -14.83 -30.01
N LEU A 747 -1.99 -15.26 -28.80
CA LEU A 747 -1.50 -16.51 -28.22
C LEU A 747 -1.97 -17.74 -29.03
N ALA A 748 -3.24 -17.81 -29.42
CA ALA A 748 -3.79 -18.90 -30.22
C ALA A 748 -3.11 -19.01 -31.60
N LEU A 749 -2.82 -17.88 -32.27
CA LEU A 749 -2.06 -17.87 -33.52
C LEU A 749 -0.63 -18.37 -33.33
N LEU A 750 0.04 -17.95 -32.26
CA LEU A 750 1.37 -18.42 -31.92
C LEU A 750 1.36 -19.93 -31.68
N LEU A 751 0.38 -20.44 -30.94
CA LEU A 751 0.21 -21.87 -30.68
C LEU A 751 -0.08 -22.67 -31.95
N ARG A 752 -0.97 -22.21 -32.85
CA ARG A 752 -1.23 -22.85 -34.14
C ARG A 752 0.03 -22.97 -35.00
N ARG A 753 0.89 -21.94 -34.99
CA ARG A 753 2.20 -21.98 -35.66
C ARG A 753 3.13 -23.00 -35.02
N LEU A 754 3.15 -23.11 -33.69
CA LEU A 754 3.96 -24.12 -32.98
C LEU A 754 3.48 -25.54 -33.24
N GLU A 755 2.17 -25.75 -33.24
CA GLU A 755 1.53 -27.03 -33.50
C GLU A 755 1.85 -27.52 -34.92
N THR A 756 1.60 -26.69 -35.93
CA THR A 756 1.88 -27.02 -37.34
C THR A 756 3.34 -27.43 -37.55
N LYS A 757 4.26 -26.75 -36.85
CA LYS A 757 5.70 -27.02 -36.94
C LYS A 757 6.14 -28.27 -36.16
N SER A 758 5.42 -28.62 -35.10
CA SER A 758 5.77 -29.74 -34.20
C SER A 758 5.07 -31.04 -34.56
N ARG A 759 4.16 -31.01 -35.54
CA ARG A 759 3.41 -32.17 -36.04
C ARG A 759 4.34 -33.30 -36.48
N ILE A 760 4.09 -34.51 -35.99
CA ILE A 760 4.79 -35.73 -36.43
C ILE A 760 3.99 -36.37 -37.57
N PRO A 761 4.55 -36.53 -38.78
CA PRO A 761 3.92 -37.31 -39.84
C PRO A 761 3.71 -38.75 -39.37
N GLY A 762 2.48 -39.25 -39.43
CA GLY A 762 2.14 -40.65 -39.08
C GLY A 762 1.84 -40.95 -37.60
N LEU A 763 1.99 -39.99 -36.67
CA LEU A 763 1.71 -40.16 -35.23
C LEU A 763 0.62 -39.20 -34.71
N GLY A 764 -0.02 -38.43 -35.59
CA GLY A 764 -1.12 -37.55 -35.25
C GLY A 764 -2.46 -38.15 -35.65
N ILE A 765 -3.32 -38.42 -34.67
CA ILE A 765 -4.76 -38.51 -34.92
C ILE A 765 -5.16 -37.18 -35.58
N SER A 766 -5.77 -37.24 -36.76
CA SER A 766 -6.50 -36.10 -37.31
C SER A 766 -7.69 -35.83 -36.38
N GLY A 767 -7.49 -34.98 -35.38
CA GLY A 767 -8.53 -34.57 -34.45
C GLY A 767 -8.59 -33.06 -34.38
N GLY A 768 -9.58 -32.47 -35.05
CA GLY A 768 -9.93 -31.05 -34.94
C GLY A 768 -10.17 -30.38 -36.29
N ALA A 769 -11.36 -30.62 -36.83
CA ALA A 769 -12.05 -29.66 -37.69
C ALA A 769 -12.59 -28.50 -36.84
#